data_AF-A0A935RR15-F1
#
_entry.id   AF-A0A935RR15-F1
#
_cell.length_a   1.000
_cell.length_b   1.000
_cell.length_c   1.000
_cell.angle_alpha   90.00
_cell.angle_beta   90.00
_cell.angle_gamma   90.00
#
_symmetry.space_group_name_H-M   'P 1'
#
loop_
_entity.id
_entity.type
_entity.pdbx_description
1 polymer ?
#
loop_
_entity_poly.entity_id
_entity_poly.type
_entity_poly.pdbx_seq_one_letter_code
_entity_poly.pdbx_strand_id
1 'polypeptide(L)'
;MRNLFKLLIPMFNIKVLNRMYNVCVFFYAFIAFNVPVIGQNCLPAGITFTTQTSIDNFAVDYPGCTYITGSVIISGTGITNLNGLSQVTRIGETYPNGLYISNTNLTNLQGLNNLTAIDGGLKIENNPMLINLTGLESITRLYNGTEIKNNPNLVNLQGLNNVTQSNYFIKIISNSSLQSLTGLNNILTIGYDSSNGYCNTTANLQIISNVNLLNINALQNLEQVCGHLYIQSNTLLQDIYLPNLQLIGQSLGIGWNNTITHLNNLSNLTYVGNGITLQYNLNLSSISGLGSITSFDIYSAISIFGNKLNNLNGLEWAQNIYDVTIEDEDYIVNLQGLNNIQQINGTLAITGCNLLQNISALNLLTSVGSLYFDSNPVLTSLNGLQNLGMIGGTFYFKRNHLVPNFQGLNNVTSISGGLVVLENNGLTSFSGLNGVTSLAGRCEIYSNNALNNLTGLGLLSSIGGYLSITYNPNLISIAALSNLVSINGKLELISNGQLSSLNGLQHISQPSITNLIIRDNGILSFCEISTICNYLDVVPAKPVTISNNSANCASVSNVNAACDLVLPVQYTAWYAEKTPSLKSFLFWSTASEFNNSGWNILRSKDGIAWESIGWVGGKENTIQERIYDFTDPQPMNGLNYYRLKQIDYDGTTFHSDVKFLNFQTDEVSINPNPVSCKLYISGSHDNSIYSIIDINGRTIAQGTITNEFIDVSGLGAGSYVLSVDNGDIVSHHRMVKVE
;
A
#
# COMPACT_ATOMS: atom_id res chain seq x y z
N MET A 1 13.17 -7.92 64.28
CA MET A 1 12.32 -8.37 65.40
C MET A 1 11.75 -7.14 66.12
N ARG A 2 10.43 -6.92 66.04
CA ARG A 2 9.69 -6.08 67.00
C ARG A 2 9.17 -7.01 68.11
N ASN A 3 9.40 -6.58 69.34
CA ASN A 3 9.19 -7.24 70.61
C ASN A 3 7.88 -8.04 70.75
N LEU A 4 8.00 -9.20 71.40
CA LEU A 4 6.95 -9.73 72.28
C LEU A 4 7.52 -9.86 73.71
N PHE A 5 6.96 -9.03 74.60
CA PHE A 5 6.67 -9.28 76.01
C PHE A 5 7.69 -9.95 76.97
N LYS A 6 8.12 -9.11 77.94
CA LYS A 6 8.22 -9.32 79.41
C LYS A 6 9.00 -10.53 79.95
N LEU A 7 9.98 -10.27 80.83
CA LEU A 7 9.84 -10.51 82.29
C LEU A 7 11.03 -9.95 83.12
N LEU A 8 10.67 -9.24 84.19
CA LEU A 8 11.29 -9.18 85.54
C LEU A 8 12.69 -8.54 85.82
N ILE A 9 12.61 -7.31 86.34
CA ILE A 9 13.41 -6.58 87.38
C ILE A 9 13.68 -7.49 88.62
N PRO A 10 14.74 -7.35 89.48
CA PRO A 10 15.28 -6.12 90.15
C PRO A 10 16.84 -6.09 90.28
N MET A 11 17.58 -5.11 90.85
CA MET A 11 17.50 -3.72 91.36
C MET A 11 18.93 -3.40 91.88
N PHE A 12 19.25 -2.10 92.05
CA PHE A 12 20.34 -1.50 92.87
C PHE A 12 21.80 -1.65 92.41
N ASN A 13 22.75 -0.72 92.64
CA ASN A 13 22.81 0.73 92.83
C ASN A 13 24.30 1.11 92.92
N ILE A 14 24.71 2.16 92.21
CA ILE A 14 25.76 3.18 92.46
C ILE A 14 26.96 2.85 93.39
N LYS A 15 28.17 3.19 92.91
CA LYS A 15 29.42 3.53 93.64
C LYS A 15 30.14 2.41 94.39
N VAL A 16 30.78 1.49 93.67
CA VAL A 16 32.09 0.93 94.07
C VAL A 16 32.84 0.55 92.78
N LEU A 17 33.80 1.38 92.34
CA LEU A 17 35.12 0.97 91.82
C LEU A 17 35.89 2.13 91.16
N ASN A 18 35.78 3.35 91.69
CA ASN A 18 36.76 4.40 91.40
C ASN A 18 38.00 4.16 92.26
N ARG A 19 38.73 3.06 92.00
CA ARG A 19 40.06 2.74 92.59
C ARG A 19 40.71 1.51 91.94
N MET A 20 40.77 1.47 90.60
CA MET A 20 41.83 0.76 89.87
C MET A 20 42.51 1.69 88.85
N TYR A 21 42.53 2.98 89.19
CA TYR A 21 43.40 3.99 88.62
C TYR A 21 44.81 3.74 89.19
N ASN A 22 45.79 3.40 88.33
CA ASN A 22 47.26 3.45 88.55
C ASN A 22 48.12 2.19 88.35
N VAL A 23 47.64 1.08 87.76
CA VAL A 23 48.56 -0.04 87.40
C VAL A 23 48.55 -0.42 85.92
N CYS A 24 47.66 0.11 85.07
CA CYS A 24 47.68 -0.17 83.62
C CYS A 24 48.25 0.97 82.77
N VAL A 25 49.05 1.88 83.35
CA VAL A 25 49.59 3.08 82.66
C VAL A 25 50.90 2.83 81.90
N PHE A 26 51.49 1.63 81.90
CA PHE A 26 52.84 1.45 81.31
C PHE A 26 53.00 0.50 80.11
N PHE A 27 51.93 0.00 79.48
CA PHE A 27 52.09 -0.90 78.31
C PHE A 27 51.18 -0.66 77.09
N TYR A 28 50.43 0.45 77.02
CA TYR A 28 49.49 0.73 75.91
C TYR A 28 49.72 2.08 75.20
N ALA A 29 50.96 2.59 75.20
CA ALA A 29 51.29 3.89 74.57
C ALA A 29 52.03 3.79 73.22
N PHE A 30 52.06 2.63 72.56
CA PHE A 30 52.81 2.48 71.29
C PHE A 30 52.13 1.67 70.17
N ILE A 31 50.82 1.41 70.25
CA ILE A 31 50.04 0.85 69.14
C ILE A 31 48.76 1.67 69.00
N ALA A 32 48.93 2.92 68.55
CA ALA A 32 47.81 3.81 68.26
C ALA A 32 48.07 4.60 66.96
N PHE A 33 48.59 3.97 65.91
CA PHE A 33 48.47 4.46 64.54
C PHE A 33 48.55 3.26 63.59
N ASN A 34 47.45 3.05 62.85
CA ASN A 34 47.21 2.10 61.75
C ASN A 34 45.99 1.20 61.99
N VAL A 35 44.85 1.83 62.27
CA VAL A 35 43.57 1.27 61.80
C VAL A 35 43.42 1.79 60.37
N PRO A 36 43.32 0.94 59.33
CA PRO A 36 42.95 1.43 58.01
C PRO A 36 41.55 2.02 58.13
N VAL A 37 41.46 3.35 57.98
CA VAL A 37 40.18 4.04 57.81
C VAL A 37 39.56 3.43 56.57
N ILE A 38 38.49 2.66 56.76
CA ILE A 38 37.63 2.21 55.67
C ILE A 38 37.27 3.46 54.87
N GLY A 39 37.67 3.51 53.59
CA GLY A 39 37.51 4.68 52.73
C GLY A 39 36.10 5.23 52.85
N GLN A 40 35.97 6.38 53.52
CA GLN A 40 34.69 7.02 53.75
C GLN A 40 34.21 7.56 52.40
N ASN A 41 33.00 7.17 51.99
CA ASN A 41 32.36 7.69 50.78
C ASN A 41 32.41 9.22 50.81
N CYS A 42 33.19 9.82 49.92
CA CYS A 42 33.39 11.25 49.91
C CYS A 42 32.38 11.89 48.97
N LEU A 43 31.77 13.00 49.43
CA LEU A 43 30.90 13.86 48.62
C LEU A 43 29.79 13.10 47.86
N PRO A 44 28.80 12.52 48.58
CA PRO A 44 27.70 11.77 47.95
C PRO A 44 26.74 12.62 47.13
N ALA A 45 26.63 13.91 47.43
CA ALA A 45 25.91 14.86 46.58
C ALA A 45 26.74 15.32 45.37
N GLY A 46 28.03 14.98 45.33
CA GLY A 46 28.99 15.49 44.36
C GLY A 46 29.56 16.85 44.76
N ILE A 47 30.21 17.50 43.80
CA ILE A 47 30.85 18.81 43.97
C ILE A 47 30.82 19.59 42.67
N THR A 48 30.65 20.91 42.76
CA THR A 48 30.74 21.82 41.62
C THR A 48 31.88 22.81 41.81
N PHE A 49 32.83 22.81 40.89
CA PHE A 49 33.95 23.75 40.84
C PHE A 49 33.65 24.86 39.84
N THR A 50 33.65 26.11 40.32
CA THR A 50 33.44 27.30 39.47
C THR A 50 34.65 28.22 39.38
N THR A 51 35.69 27.96 40.20
CA THR A 51 36.91 28.78 40.27
C THR A 51 38.16 27.89 40.38
N GLN A 52 39.31 28.38 39.90
CA GLN A 52 40.58 27.66 40.03
C GLN A 52 40.95 27.43 41.51
N THR A 53 40.73 28.42 42.37
CA THR A 53 41.02 28.29 43.81
C THR A 53 40.27 27.14 44.46
N SER A 54 39.00 26.90 44.09
CA SER A 54 38.25 25.75 44.61
C SER A 54 38.82 24.40 44.19
N ILE A 55 39.46 24.32 43.03
CA ILE A 55 40.18 23.11 42.58
C ILE A 55 41.48 22.97 43.35
N ASP A 56 42.26 24.05 43.45
CA ASP A 56 43.58 24.03 44.10
C ASP A 56 43.47 23.64 45.59
N ASN A 57 42.38 24.05 46.25
CA ASN A 57 42.14 23.74 47.66
C ASN A 57 41.50 22.36 47.91
N PHE A 58 41.11 21.60 46.88
CA PHE A 58 40.34 20.37 47.05
C PHE A 58 41.00 19.36 48.00
N ALA A 59 42.32 19.16 47.88
CA ALA A 59 43.06 18.25 48.76
C ALA A 59 43.16 18.73 50.22
N VAL A 60 43.03 20.03 50.45
CA VAL A 60 43.01 20.65 51.79
C VAL A 60 41.60 20.56 52.39
N ASP A 61 40.58 20.86 51.60
CA ASP A 61 39.18 20.88 52.04
C ASP A 61 38.61 19.45 52.23
N TYR A 62 39.10 18.49 51.44
CA TYR A 62 38.67 17.09 51.46
C TYR A 62 39.89 16.13 51.50
N PRO A 63 40.63 16.10 52.62
CA PRO A 63 41.84 15.29 52.72
C PRO A 63 41.51 13.79 52.64
N GLY A 64 42.21 13.07 51.75
CA GLY A 64 42.02 11.63 51.55
C GLY A 64 40.77 11.24 50.75
N CYS A 65 40.08 12.22 50.16
CA CYS A 65 38.93 12.00 49.29
C CYS A 65 39.37 11.47 47.92
N THR A 66 39.38 10.15 47.76
CA THR A 66 39.78 9.49 46.51
C THR A 66 38.60 9.02 45.65
N TYR A 67 37.43 8.75 46.27
CA TYR A 67 36.21 8.34 45.56
C TYR A 67 35.07 9.31 45.84
N ILE A 68 34.68 10.06 44.81
CA ILE A 68 33.53 10.98 44.85
C ILE A 68 32.31 10.23 44.32
N THR A 69 31.32 9.93 45.16
CA THR A 69 30.17 9.10 44.72
C THR A 69 29.11 9.88 43.95
N GLY A 70 28.99 11.19 44.20
CA GLY A 70 28.14 12.08 43.40
C GLY A 70 28.83 12.62 42.14
N SER A 71 28.18 13.56 41.46
CA SER A 71 28.73 14.18 40.24
C SER A 71 29.88 15.13 40.54
N VAL A 72 30.90 15.15 39.68
CA VAL A 72 31.91 16.21 39.66
C VAL A 72 31.61 17.12 38.49
N ILE A 73 31.22 18.36 38.78
CA ILE A 73 30.91 19.38 37.78
C ILE A 73 32.03 20.43 37.81
N ILE A 74 32.70 20.65 36.69
CA ILE A 74 33.76 21.65 36.54
C ILE A 74 33.28 22.64 35.49
N SER A 75 33.00 23.87 35.90
CA SER A 75 32.47 24.90 35.01
C SER A 75 32.89 26.31 35.40
N GLY A 76 33.77 26.92 34.59
CA GLY A 76 34.24 28.28 34.82
C GLY A 76 35.45 28.61 33.95
N THR A 77 35.40 29.74 33.25
CA THR A 77 36.45 30.15 32.31
C THR A 77 37.78 30.50 32.97
N GLY A 78 37.77 30.76 34.28
CA GLY A 78 38.99 30.95 35.09
C GLY A 78 39.73 29.65 35.44
N ILE A 79 39.12 28.49 35.18
CA ILE A 79 39.74 27.18 35.43
C ILE A 79 40.67 26.83 34.26
N THR A 80 41.94 26.61 34.58
CA THR A 80 43.04 26.42 33.61
C THR A 80 43.86 25.15 33.85
N ASN A 81 43.73 24.52 35.03
CA ASN A 81 44.31 23.20 35.31
C ASN A 81 43.50 22.43 36.37
N LEU A 82 43.67 21.11 36.45
CA LEU A 82 42.97 20.23 37.40
C LEU A 82 43.91 19.62 38.46
N ASN A 83 45.10 20.17 38.67
CA ASN A 83 46.14 19.54 39.48
C ASN A 83 45.71 19.24 40.93
N GLY A 84 44.85 20.09 41.52
CA GLY A 84 44.31 19.88 42.86
C GLY A 84 43.41 18.63 43.00
N LEU A 85 43.02 18.00 41.89
CA LEU A 85 42.21 16.78 41.87
C LEU A 85 43.03 15.48 41.77
N SER A 86 44.36 15.54 41.84
CA SER A 86 45.23 14.38 41.62
C SER A 86 45.03 13.22 42.60
N GLN A 87 44.40 13.44 43.75
CA GLN A 87 44.05 12.38 44.70
C GLN A 87 42.82 11.55 44.27
N VAL A 88 41.99 12.06 43.35
CA VAL A 88 40.74 11.41 42.95
C VAL A 88 41.04 10.26 42.00
N THR A 89 40.55 9.07 42.34
CA THR A 89 40.75 7.83 41.59
C THR A 89 39.46 7.26 40.99
N ARG A 90 38.29 7.68 41.49
CA ARG A 90 36.99 7.24 40.99
C ARG A 90 35.92 8.34 41.16
N ILE A 91 35.03 8.47 40.18
CA ILE A 91 33.93 9.43 40.19
C ILE A 91 32.62 8.73 39.82
N GLY A 92 31.55 9.05 40.55
CA GLY A 92 30.22 8.53 40.32
C GLY A 92 30.05 7.13 40.87
N GLU A 93 28.93 6.86 41.55
CA GLU A 93 28.56 5.51 41.97
C GLU A 93 27.53 4.87 41.02
N THR A 94 26.58 5.66 40.51
CA THR A 94 25.52 5.24 39.58
C THR A 94 25.13 6.38 38.66
N TYR A 95 24.54 6.09 37.49
CA TYR A 95 23.90 7.11 36.66
C TYR A 95 22.82 7.87 37.46
N PRO A 96 22.75 9.21 37.39
CA PRO A 96 23.46 10.12 36.49
C PRO A 96 24.77 10.73 37.06
N ASN A 97 25.36 10.17 38.11
CA ASN A 97 26.53 10.76 38.77
C ASN A 97 27.82 10.58 37.95
N GLY A 98 28.26 11.62 37.26
CA GLY A 98 29.39 11.56 36.32
C GLY A 98 30.40 12.67 36.48
N LEU A 99 31.36 12.71 35.55
CA LEU A 99 32.30 13.82 35.38
C LEU A 99 31.81 14.73 34.25
N TYR A 100 31.53 15.99 34.59
CA TYR A 100 31.02 17.01 33.68
C TYR A 100 31.99 18.18 33.62
N ILE A 101 32.66 18.38 32.50
CA ILE A 101 33.62 19.47 32.29
C ILE A 101 33.10 20.39 31.20
N SER A 102 32.81 21.64 31.54
CA SER A 102 32.28 22.59 30.56
C SER A 102 32.74 24.02 30.76
N ASN A 103 32.77 24.82 29.69
CA ASN A 103 33.03 26.26 29.76
C ASN A 103 34.33 26.62 30.52
N THR A 104 35.39 25.82 30.34
CA THR A 104 36.71 26.05 30.94
C THR A 104 37.74 26.53 29.92
N ASN A 105 38.88 27.05 30.40
CA ASN A 105 40.06 27.36 29.59
C ASN A 105 41.16 26.29 29.74
N LEU A 106 40.78 25.05 30.05
CA LEU A 106 41.68 23.91 30.09
C LEU A 106 42.24 23.61 28.69
N THR A 107 43.54 23.33 28.61
CA THR A 107 44.19 22.85 27.37
C THR A 107 44.27 21.33 27.28
N ASN A 108 44.25 20.66 28.43
CA ASN A 108 44.18 19.22 28.63
C ASN A 108 43.53 18.93 30.00
N LEU A 109 43.47 17.67 30.41
CA LEU A 109 42.85 17.23 31.67
C LEU A 109 43.88 16.74 32.69
N GLN A 110 45.14 17.18 32.57
CA GLN A 110 46.19 16.84 33.55
C GLN A 110 45.76 17.26 34.96
N GLY A 111 46.04 16.39 35.91
CA GLY A 111 45.47 16.43 37.26
C GLY A 111 44.42 15.34 37.51
N LEU A 112 43.85 14.74 36.47
CA LEU A 112 42.98 13.56 36.59
C LEU A 112 43.69 12.22 36.34
N ASN A 113 45.02 12.21 36.23
CA ASN A 113 45.81 11.03 35.80
C ASN A 113 45.61 9.76 36.64
N ASN A 114 45.18 9.91 37.90
CA ASN A 114 44.93 8.79 38.80
C ASN A 114 43.48 8.27 38.72
N LEU A 115 42.62 8.90 37.91
CA LEU A 115 41.23 8.52 37.71
C LEU A 115 41.16 7.23 36.88
N THR A 116 40.73 6.14 37.53
CA THR A 116 40.67 4.79 36.95
C THR A 116 39.28 4.41 36.47
N ALA A 117 38.23 5.03 37.01
CA ALA A 117 36.84 4.76 36.65
C ALA A 117 35.96 6.00 36.79
N ILE A 118 35.01 6.13 35.85
CA ILE A 118 33.90 7.09 35.88
C ILE A 118 32.62 6.28 35.70
N ASP A 119 31.84 6.11 36.77
CA ASP A 119 30.73 5.15 36.72
C ASP A 119 29.48 5.76 36.10
N GLY A 120 29.11 7.02 36.36
CA GLY A 120 27.84 7.61 35.87
C GLY A 120 27.94 8.49 34.61
N GLY A 121 29.09 8.52 33.94
CA GLY A 121 29.24 9.07 32.58
C GLY A 121 30.28 10.19 32.47
N LEU A 122 30.81 10.39 31.26
CA LEU A 122 31.80 11.43 30.96
C LEU A 122 31.21 12.43 29.97
N LYS A 123 31.13 13.71 30.38
CA LYS A 123 30.68 14.79 29.51
C LYS A 123 31.74 15.89 29.46
N ILE A 124 32.21 16.21 28.26
CA ILE A 124 33.18 17.27 28.02
C ILE A 124 32.62 18.19 26.94
N GLU A 125 32.20 19.39 27.31
CA GLU A 125 31.54 20.29 26.36
C GLU A 125 31.91 21.77 26.47
N ASN A 126 31.95 22.46 25.32
CA ASN A 126 32.16 23.91 25.28
C ASN A 126 33.48 24.36 25.96
N ASN A 127 34.58 23.61 25.78
CA ASN A 127 35.91 24.00 26.27
C ASN A 127 36.76 24.46 25.08
N PRO A 128 36.78 25.77 24.77
CA PRO A 128 37.38 26.29 23.54
C PRO A 128 38.89 26.10 23.46
N MET A 129 39.59 25.99 24.59
CA MET A 129 41.04 25.84 24.64
C MET A 129 41.50 24.38 24.69
N LEU A 130 40.59 23.41 24.82
CA LEU A 130 40.93 22.00 25.04
C LEU A 130 41.47 21.39 23.74
N ILE A 131 42.70 20.85 23.79
CA ILE A 131 43.41 20.31 22.61
C ILE A 131 43.36 18.79 22.57
N ASN A 132 43.40 18.13 23.73
CA ASN A 132 43.31 16.68 23.89
C ASN A 132 42.75 16.34 25.29
N LEU A 133 42.62 15.03 25.56
CA LEU A 133 42.10 14.51 26.83
C LEU A 133 43.20 13.93 27.73
N THR A 134 44.46 14.34 27.51
CA THR A 134 45.59 13.90 28.33
C THR A 134 45.30 14.18 29.79
N GLY A 135 45.45 13.19 30.66
CA GLY A 135 44.88 13.20 32.00
C GLY A 135 43.93 12.03 32.28
N LEU A 136 43.33 11.43 31.25
CA LEU A 136 42.37 10.32 31.40
C LEU A 136 42.95 8.93 31.12
N GLU A 137 44.27 8.80 30.98
CA GLU A 137 44.92 7.58 30.48
C GLU A 137 44.65 6.34 31.34
N SER A 138 44.37 6.51 32.63
CA SER A 138 44.13 5.40 33.56
C SER A 138 42.73 4.79 33.42
N ILE A 139 41.82 5.40 32.66
CA ILE A 139 40.46 4.89 32.46
C ILE A 139 40.47 3.72 31.48
N THR A 140 39.91 2.59 31.91
CA THR A 140 39.82 1.37 31.08
C THR A 140 38.41 1.05 30.60
N ARG A 141 37.39 1.61 31.26
CA ARG A 141 35.98 1.37 30.94
C ARG A 141 35.16 2.63 31.13
N LEU A 142 34.20 2.83 30.23
CA LEU A 142 33.18 3.88 30.33
C LEU A 142 31.85 3.19 30.66
N TYR A 143 31.51 3.14 31.95
CA TYR A 143 30.33 2.42 32.43
C TYR A 143 29.02 3.06 31.98
N ASN A 144 28.99 4.37 31.90
CA ASN A 144 27.88 5.13 31.34
C ASN A 144 28.35 5.91 30.11
N GLY A 145 27.39 6.55 29.43
CA GLY A 145 27.64 7.16 28.14
C GLY A 145 28.70 8.27 28.20
N THR A 146 29.41 8.45 27.08
CA THR A 146 30.42 9.48 26.90
C THR A 146 30.00 10.47 25.82
N GLU A 147 30.03 11.76 26.15
CA GLU A 147 29.70 12.85 25.23
C GLU A 147 30.82 13.88 25.21
N ILE A 148 31.41 14.08 24.03
CA ILE A 148 32.46 15.05 23.77
C ILE A 148 31.94 16.00 22.69
N LYS A 149 31.61 17.23 23.08
CA LYS A 149 30.82 18.13 22.26
C LYS A 149 31.33 19.55 22.23
N ASN A 150 31.31 20.22 21.08
CA ASN A 150 31.61 21.66 20.98
C ASN A 150 32.97 22.05 21.61
N ASN A 151 34.02 21.25 21.43
CA ASN A 151 35.38 21.61 21.85
C ASN A 151 36.19 21.97 20.58
N PRO A 152 36.14 23.23 20.12
CA PRO A 152 36.60 23.61 18.78
C PRO A 152 38.10 23.41 18.54
N ASN A 153 38.94 23.39 19.58
CA ASN A 153 40.39 23.16 19.44
C ASN A 153 40.81 21.70 19.69
N LEU A 154 39.87 20.80 19.98
CA LEU A 154 40.17 19.40 20.26
C LEU A 154 40.63 18.72 18.98
N VAL A 155 41.88 18.24 18.93
CA VAL A 155 42.47 17.67 17.71
C VAL A 155 42.34 16.16 17.65
N ASN A 156 42.36 15.50 18.81
CA ASN A 156 42.18 14.06 18.98
C ASN A 156 41.61 13.72 20.37
N LEU A 157 41.37 12.44 20.63
CA LEU A 157 40.84 11.91 21.89
C LEU A 157 41.92 11.24 22.74
N GLN A 158 43.20 11.56 22.50
CA GLN A 158 44.31 11.00 23.26
C GLN A 158 44.10 11.29 24.74
N GLY A 159 44.17 10.24 25.55
CA GLY A 159 43.69 10.23 26.92
C GLY A 159 42.76 9.05 27.16
N LEU A 160 41.93 8.67 26.19
CA LEU A 160 41.03 7.51 26.31
C LEU A 160 41.63 6.18 25.84
N ASN A 161 42.95 6.14 25.57
CA ASN A 161 43.60 5.03 24.85
C ASN A 161 43.41 3.66 25.48
N ASN A 162 43.17 3.58 26.79
CA ASN A 162 43.02 2.31 27.50
C ASN A 162 41.56 1.85 27.62
N VAL A 163 40.60 2.62 27.08
CA VAL A 163 39.19 2.24 27.06
C VAL A 163 38.97 1.09 26.06
N THR A 164 38.51 -0.05 26.55
CA THR A 164 38.22 -1.23 25.70
C THR A 164 36.74 -1.43 25.41
N GLN A 165 35.86 -0.86 26.23
CA GLN A 165 34.41 -0.98 26.08
C GLN A 165 33.68 0.24 26.63
N SER A 166 32.51 0.51 26.06
CA SER A 166 31.50 1.38 26.65
C SER A 166 30.19 0.62 26.80
N ASN A 167 29.58 0.61 27.98
CA ASN A 167 28.30 -0.11 28.19
C ASN A 167 27.08 0.69 27.70
N TYR A 168 27.28 1.95 27.27
CA TYR A 168 26.25 2.88 26.80
C TYR A 168 26.75 3.61 25.54
N PHE A 169 26.30 4.84 25.30
CA PHE A 169 26.59 5.59 24.09
C PHE A 169 28.01 6.20 24.07
N ILE A 170 28.53 6.41 22.88
CA ILE A 170 29.65 7.32 22.62
C ILE A 170 29.18 8.37 21.61
N LYS A 171 29.28 9.65 21.98
CA LYS A 171 28.88 10.79 21.16
C LYS A 171 30.04 11.76 21.00
N ILE A 172 30.44 12.00 19.77
CA ILE A 172 31.52 12.92 19.40
C ILE A 172 30.93 13.91 18.41
N ILE A 173 30.60 15.12 18.90
CA ILE A 173 29.71 16.04 18.19
C ILE A 173 30.34 17.44 18.08
N SER A 174 30.39 18.01 16.87
CA SER A 174 30.75 19.42 16.67
C SER A 174 32.12 19.83 17.25
N ASN A 175 33.13 18.94 17.18
CA ASN A 175 34.51 19.28 17.53
C ASN A 175 35.25 19.65 16.25
N SER A 176 35.19 20.92 15.87
CA SER A 176 35.55 21.37 14.52
C SER A 176 37.02 21.13 14.14
N SER A 177 37.96 21.14 15.08
CA SER A 177 39.38 20.82 14.80
C SER A 177 39.76 19.35 14.94
N LEU A 178 38.80 18.48 15.26
CA LEU A 178 39.06 17.05 15.47
C LEU A 178 39.46 16.41 14.15
N GLN A 179 40.68 15.90 14.06
CA GLN A 179 41.23 15.31 12.82
C GLN A 179 41.20 13.78 12.83
N SER A 180 41.27 13.17 14.01
CA SER A 180 41.17 11.72 14.20
C SER A 180 40.49 11.38 15.51
N LEU A 181 40.00 10.14 15.60
CA LEU A 181 39.49 9.57 16.86
C LEU A 181 40.59 8.85 17.67
N THR A 182 41.87 9.14 17.39
CA THR A 182 43.01 8.56 18.12
C THR A 182 42.79 8.77 19.61
N GLY A 183 42.81 7.68 20.37
CA GLY A 183 42.26 7.64 21.72
C GLY A 183 41.25 6.52 21.91
N LEU A 184 40.53 6.11 20.87
CA LEU A 184 39.56 5.00 20.94
C LEU A 184 40.09 3.68 20.35
N ASN A 185 41.40 3.57 20.15
CA ASN A 185 42.08 2.48 19.43
C ASN A 185 41.75 1.06 19.92
N ASN A 186 41.41 0.93 21.21
CA ASN A 186 41.21 -0.34 21.87
C ASN A 186 39.73 -0.70 22.08
N ILE A 187 38.79 0.13 21.60
CA ILE A 187 37.37 -0.14 21.79
C ILE A 187 36.92 -1.33 20.95
N LEU A 188 36.30 -2.31 21.59
CA LEU A 188 35.78 -3.52 20.96
C LEU A 188 34.26 -3.48 20.84
N THR A 189 33.57 -2.96 21.86
CA THR A 189 32.11 -2.95 21.92
C THR A 189 31.55 -1.64 22.47
N ILE A 190 30.38 -1.26 21.95
CA ILE A 190 29.58 -0.13 22.42
C ILE A 190 28.18 -0.64 22.74
N GLY A 191 27.73 -0.39 23.98
CA GLY A 191 26.44 -0.84 24.49
C GLY A 191 26.36 -2.28 24.96
N TYR A 192 27.46 -3.01 24.94
CA TYR A 192 27.50 -4.40 25.38
C TYR A 192 27.93 -4.48 26.84
N ASP A 193 27.10 -5.08 27.68
CA ASP A 193 27.44 -5.39 29.06
C ASP A 193 27.93 -6.85 29.15
N SER A 194 29.24 -7.02 29.25
CA SER A 194 29.88 -8.33 29.35
C SER A 194 29.51 -9.12 30.61
N SER A 195 28.93 -8.46 31.63
CA SER A 195 28.60 -9.11 32.91
C SER A 195 27.35 -9.99 32.83
N ASN A 196 26.45 -9.69 31.90
CA ASN A 196 25.17 -10.39 31.72
C ASN A 196 24.88 -10.73 30.24
N GLY A 197 25.78 -10.39 29.32
CA GLY A 197 25.61 -10.60 27.88
C GLY A 197 24.53 -9.70 27.26
N TYR A 198 24.13 -8.64 27.94
CA TYR A 198 23.07 -7.75 27.51
C TYR A 198 23.57 -6.75 26.46
N CYS A 199 22.79 -6.60 25.39
CA CYS A 199 23.03 -5.60 24.36
C CYS A 199 22.04 -4.44 24.54
N ASN A 200 22.55 -3.30 25.00
CA ASN A 200 21.75 -2.10 25.24
C ASN A 200 21.44 -1.41 23.91
N THR A 201 20.21 -1.58 23.41
CA THR A 201 19.77 -1.02 22.13
C THR A 201 19.68 0.51 22.11
N THR A 202 19.81 1.19 23.26
CA THR A 202 19.86 2.65 23.34
C THR A 202 21.29 3.22 23.25
N ALA A 203 22.30 2.35 23.23
CA ALA A 203 23.71 2.71 23.27
C ALA A 203 24.26 3.03 21.87
N ASN A 204 24.09 4.29 21.47
CA ASN A 204 24.46 4.75 20.13
C ASN A 204 25.93 5.13 20.03
N LEU A 205 26.55 4.83 18.88
CA LEU A 205 27.77 5.49 18.44
C LEU A 205 27.39 6.63 17.49
N GLN A 206 27.67 7.88 17.88
CA GLN A 206 27.38 9.06 17.08
C GLN A 206 28.66 9.86 16.84
N ILE A 207 29.03 10.02 15.57
CA ILE A 207 30.15 10.84 15.12
C ILE A 207 29.56 11.89 14.18
N ILE A 208 29.29 13.09 14.69
CA ILE A 208 28.44 14.08 14.02
C ILE A 208 29.12 15.44 13.95
N SER A 209 29.10 16.09 12.79
CA SER A 209 29.55 17.49 12.62
C SER A 209 31.01 17.75 13.02
N ASN A 210 31.90 16.76 12.91
CA ASN A 210 33.34 16.96 13.10
C ASN A 210 33.97 17.24 11.74
N VAL A 211 33.79 18.48 11.26
CA VAL A 211 34.03 18.86 9.87
C VAL A 211 35.47 18.63 9.37
N ASN A 212 36.47 18.65 10.25
CA ASN A 212 37.87 18.36 9.92
C ASN A 212 38.31 16.91 10.18
N LEU A 213 37.39 16.02 10.55
CA LEU A 213 37.68 14.62 10.81
C LEU A 213 38.05 13.92 9.50
N LEU A 214 39.29 13.43 9.40
CA LEU A 214 39.82 12.83 8.17
C LEU A 214 39.55 11.32 8.10
N ASN A 215 39.62 10.63 9.24
CA ASN A 215 39.43 9.18 9.34
C ASN A 215 38.92 8.78 10.74
N ILE A 216 38.38 7.56 10.82
CA ILE A 216 37.94 6.91 12.06
C ILE A 216 38.72 5.63 12.35
N ASN A 217 39.95 5.48 11.83
CA ASN A 217 40.73 4.24 11.91
C ASN A 217 41.04 3.78 13.34
N ALA A 218 40.95 4.70 14.32
CA ALA A 218 40.99 4.35 15.73
C ALA A 218 39.89 3.34 16.14
N LEU A 219 38.81 3.23 15.37
CA LEU A 219 37.74 2.27 15.64
C LEU A 219 37.91 0.95 14.88
N GLN A 220 39.08 0.66 14.30
CA GLN A 220 39.30 -0.56 13.49
C GLN A 220 39.04 -1.87 14.24
N ASN A 221 39.17 -1.87 15.57
CA ASN A 221 38.94 -3.03 16.44
C ASN A 221 37.48 -3.14 16.92
N LEU A 222 36.62 -2.19 16.56
CA LEU A 222 35.21 -2.21 16.94
C LEU A 222 34.49 -3.37 16.25
N GLU A 223 33.97 -4.30 17.04
CA GLU A 223 33.27 -5.50 16.56
C GLU A 223 31.76 -5.32 16.59
N GLN A 224 31.24 -4.55 17.57
CA GLN A 224 29.82 -4.47 17.83
C GLN A 224 29.36 -3.09 18.34
N VAL A 225 28.25 -2.61 17.78
CA VAL A 225 27.48 -1.47 18.31
C VAL A 225 26.06 -1.96 18.61
N CYS A 226 25.64 -1.94 19.88
CA CYS A 226 24.31 -2.43 20.27
C CYS A 226 23.16 -1.51 19.88
N GLY A 227 23.39 -0.20 19.89
CA GLY A 227 22.42 0.79 19.44
C GLY A 227 22.59 1.15 17.97
N HIS A 228 22.32 2.42 17.67
CA HIS A 228 22.50 2.98 16.34
C HIS A 228 23.96 3.37 16.08
N LEU A 229 24.41 3.20 14.83
CA LEU A 229 25.66 3.77 14.34
C LEU A 229 25.34 4.93 13.40
N TYR A 230 25.63 6.15 13.84
CA TYR A 230 25.42 7.38 13.06
C TYR A 230 26.72 8.11 12.79
N ILE A 231 27.05 8.23 11.50
CA ILE A 231 28.20 9.00 11.01
C ILE A 231 27.66 10.07 10.07
N GLN A 232 27.58 11.31 10.57
CA GLN A 232 26.89 12.38 9.86
C GLN A 232 27.64 13.71 9.83
N SER A 233 27.56 14.43 8.71
CA SER A 233 28.11 15.79 8.59
C SER A 233 29.62 15.87 8.89
N ASN A 234 30.39 14.82 8.60
CA ASN A 234 31.86 14.84 8.69
C ASN A 234 32.42 15.05 7.28
N THR A 235 32.37 16.30 6.83
CA THR A 235 32.53 16.65 5.41
C THR A 235 33.90 16.32 4.79
N LEU A 236 34.95 16.12 5.60
CA LEU A 236 36.28 15.71 5.16
C LEU A 236 36.61 14.24 5.46
N LEU A 237 35.65 13.46 5.99
CA LEU A 237 35.86 12.05 6.32
C LEU A 237 36.02 11.22 5.05
N GLN A 238 37.19 10.65 4.85
CA GLN A 238 37.53 9.99 3.58
C GLN A 238 36.90 8.59 3.45
N ASP A 239 36.72 7.90 4.58
CA ASP A 239 36.25 6.51 4.61
C ASP A 239 35.68 6.12 5.98
N ILE A 240 34.85 5.07 6.01
CA ILE A 240 34.32 4.42 7.22
C ILE A 240 35.11 3.13 7.45
N TYR A 241 36.35 3.27 7.92
CA TYR A 241 37.24 2.14 8.15
C TYR A 241 36.90 1.38 9.45
N LEU A 242 35.93 0.47 9.36
CA LEU A 242 35.46 -0.39 10.46
C LEU A 242 35.54 -1.88 10.07
N PRO A 243 36.73 -2.40 9.71
CA PRO A 243 36.87 -3.71 9.10
C PRO A 243 36.45 -4.87 10.02
N ASN A 244 36.47 -4.71 11.34
CA ASN A 244 36.06 -5.78 12.27
C ASN A 244 34.59 -5.68 12.69
N LEU A 245 33.86 -4.65 12.26
CA LEU A 245 32.48 -4.44 12.68
C LEU A 245 31.57 -5.52 12.07
N GLN A 246 30.90 -6.27 12.93
CA GLN A 246 30.03 -7.38 12.55
C GLN A 246 28.55 -7.11 12.82
N LEU A 247 28.25 -6.30 13.85
CA LEU A 247 26.90 -6.12 14.36
C LEU A 247 26.57 -4.66 14.64
N ILE A 248 25.43 -4.21 14.10
CA ILE A 248 24.73 -2.98 14.50
C ILE A 248 23.35 -3.37 15.00
N GLY A 249 23.10 -3.25 16.30
CA GLY A 249 21.89 -3.74 16.95
C GLY A 249 20.62 -2.96 16.61
N GLN A 250 20.75 -1.75 16.07
CA GLN A 250 19.64 -0.93 15.58
C GLN A 250 19.90 -0.48 14.13
N SER A 251 19.95 0.82 13.83
CA SER A 251 20.12 1.33 12.46
C SER A 251 21.55 1.75 12.15
N LEU A 252 21.97 1.52 10.90
CA LEU A 252 23.12 2.19 10.29
C LEU A 252 22.66 3.47 9.58
N GLY A 253 23.16 4.63 10.00
CA GLY A 253 22.88 5.91 9.35
C GLY A 253 24.15 6.64 8.93
N ILE A 254 24.32 6.84 7.63
CA ILE A 254 25.48 7.54 7.05
C ILE A 254 24.95 8.70 6.22
N GLY A 255 25.30 9.94 6.56
CA GLY A 255 24.84 11.06 5.75
C GLY A 255 25.61 12.36 5.83
N TRP A 256 25.49 13.19 4.80
CA TRP A 256 26.23 14.45 4.68
C TRP A 256 27.76 14.27 4.83
N ASN A 257 28.31 13.14 4.40
CA ASN A 257 29.76 12.90 4.36
C ASN A 257 30.26 13.01 2.91
N ASN A 258 30.54 14.24 2.49
CA ASN A 258 30.72 14.59 1.09
C ASN A 258 31.94 13.94 0.42
N THR A 259 32.93 13.47 1.17
CA THR A 259 34.17 12.87 0.64
C THR A 259 34.12 11.36 0.48
N ILE A 260 33.18 10.67 1.14
CA ILE A 260 33.10 9.20 1.12
C ILE A 260 32.61 8.75 -0.26
N THR A 261 33.35 7.83 -0.88
CA THR A 261 33.02 7.29 -2.22
C THR A 261 32.48 5.87 -2.19
N HIS A 262 32.74 5.11 -1.12
CA HIS A 262 32.34 3.71 -1.00
C HIS A 262 32.15 3.28 0.46
N LEU A 263 31.49 2.14 0.67
CA LEU A 263 31.35 1.51 2.00
C LEU A 263 32.10 0.17 2.15
N ASN A 264 33.15 -0.07 1.35
CA ASN A 264 33.84 -1.37 1.28
C ASN A 264 34.40 -1.87 2.62
N ASN A 265 34.77 -0.97 3.53
CA ASN A 265 35.31 -1.33 4.85
C ASN A 265 34.23 -1.71 5.88
N LEU A 266 32.99 -1.93 5.43
CA LEU A 266 31.92 -2.56 6.19
C LEU A 266 31.68 -4.03 5.76
N SER A 267 32.58 -4.63 4.98
CA SER A 267 32.40 -5.97 4.38
C SER A 267 32.25 -7.12 5.37
N ASN A 268 32.52 -6.92 6.66
CA ASN A 268 32.31 -7.93 7.71
C ASN A 268 31.00 -7.72 8.49
N LEU A 269 30.21 -6.70 8.14
CA LEU A 269 28.92 -6.43 8.75
C LEU A 269 27.92 -7.51 8.33
N THR A 270 27.43 -8.29 9.30
CA THR A 270 26.52 -9.42 9.06
C THR A 270 25.11 -9.17 9.59
N TYR A 271 24.94 -8.25 10.55
CA TYR A 271 23.66 -7.92 11.15
C TYR A 271 23.45 -6.41 11.28
N VAL A 272 22.28 -5.95 10.85
CA VAL A 272 21.75 -4.61 11.10
C VAL A 272 20.29 -4.74 11.54
N GLY A 273 19.97 -4.28 12.75
CA GLY A 273 18.63 -4.43 13.36
C GLY A 273 17.51 -3.74 12.58
N ASN A 274 17.38 -2.42 12.69
CA ASN A 274 16.22 -1.65 12.14
C ASN A 274 16.42 -1.18 10.69
N GLY A 275 17.55 -1.50 10.06
CA GLY A 275 17.83 -1.14 8.67
C GLY A 275 18.82 0.01 8.48
N ILE A 276 18.82 0.56 7.26
CA ILE A 276 19.91 1.35 6.71
C ILE A 276 19.38 2.68 6.16
N THR A 277 20.04 3.78 6.51
CA THR A 277 19.77 5.11 6.00
C THR A 277 21.05 5.72 5.41
N LEU A 278 21.06 5.99 4.10
CA LEU A 278 22.14 6.64 3.38
C LEU A 278 21.62 7.94 2.78
N GLN A 279 22.06 9.08 3.29
CA GLN A 279 21.49 10.38 2.86
C GLN A 279 22.53 11.44 2.57
N TYR A 280 22.42 12.12 1.42
CA TYR A 280 23.23 13.27 1.06
C TYR A 280 24.76 13.02 1.12
N ASN A 281 25.23 11.82 0.76
CA ASN A 281 26.66 11.57 0.59
C ASN A 281 27.02 11.82 -0.88
N LEU A 282 27.36 13.08 -1.19
CA LEU A 282 27.43 13.60 -2.57
C LEU A 282 28.41 12.89 -3.52
N ASN A 283 29.36 12.12 -2.99
CA ASN A 283 30.32 11.34 -3.78
C ASN A 283 30.19 9.83 -3.59
N LEU A 284 29.25 9.36 -2.77
CA LEU A 284 29.07 7.93 -2.49
C LEU A 284 28.53 7.23 -3.74
N SER A 285 29.38 6.43 -4.38
CA SER A 285 29.07 5.76 -5.64
C SER A 285 29.01 4.24 -5.55
N SER A 286 29.33 3.66 -4.38
CA SER A 286 29.21 2.21 -4.16
C SER A 286 28.85 1.87 -2.71
N ILE A 287 27.95 0.92 -2.53
CA ILE A 287 27.57 0.34 -1.24
C ILE A 287 27.86 -1.15 -1.16
N SER A 288 28.70 -1.69 -2.05
CA SER A 288 28.99 -3.13 -2.16
C SER A 288 29.53 -3.75 -0.87
N GLY A 289 30.16 -2.97 0.01
CA GLY A 289 30.59 -3.43 1.32
C GLY A 289 29.45 -3.87 2.26
N LEU A 290 28.19 -3.57 1.95
CA LEU A 290 27.03 -4.03 2.72
C LEU A 290 26.55 -5.44 2.33
N GLY A 291 27.14 -6.06 1.30
CA GLY A 291 26.67 -7.34 0.75
C GLY A 291 26.79 -8.56 1.67
N SER A 292 27.49 -8.44 2.79
CA SER A 292 27.67 -9.53 3.78
C SER A 292 26.56 -9.62 4.83
N ILE A 293 25.61 -8.68 4.82
CA ILE A 293 24.47 -8.72 5.74
C ILE A 293 23.63 -9.97 5.44
N THR A 294 23.26 -10.72 6.48
CA THR A 294 22.47 -11.95 6.35
C THR A 294 21.26 -11.98 7.29
N SER A 295 21.21 -11.08 8.26
CA SER A 295 20.16 -11.03 9.27
C SER A 295 19.82 -9.59 9.64
N PHE A 296 18.53 -9.32 9.85
CA PHE A 296 17.95 -8.01 10.13
C PHE A 296 16.56 -8.18 10.76
N ASP A 297 16.02 -7.15 11.41
CA ASP A 297 14.74 -7.25 12.13
C ASP A 297 13.53 -7.13 11.18
N ILE A 298 12.37 -7.63 11.60
CA ILE A 298 11.16 -7.71 10.76
C ILE A 298 10.61 -6.35 10.31
N TYR A 299 11.01 -5.28 11.00
CA TYR A 299 10.63 -3.89 10.74
C TYR A 299 11.74 -3.10 10.06
N SER A 300 12.74 -3.77 9.47
CA SER A 300 13.86 -3.13 8.81
C SER A 300 13.42 -2.27 7.63
N ALA A 301 14.00 -1.07 7.52
CA ALA A 301 13.79 -0.16 6.41
C ALA A 301 15.10 0.13 5.66
N ILE A 302 15.00 0.31 4.35
CA ILE A 302 16.08 0.81 3.50
C ILE A 302 15.68 2.21 3.03
N SER A 303 16.46 3.23 3.38
CA SER A 303 16.25 4.61 2.95
C SER A 303 17.53 5.15 2.31
N ILE A 304 17.44 5.53 1.05
CA ILE A 304 18.56 5.99 0.23
C ILE A 304 18.14 7.28 -0.46
N PHE A 305 18.89 8.36 -0.21
CA PHE A 305 18.51 9.70 -0.63
C PHE A 305 19.70 10.58 -1.01
N GLY A 306 19.69 11.18 -2.19
CA GLY A 306 20.66 12.22 -2.56
C GLY A 306 22.14 11.79 -2.56
N ASN A 307 22.44 10.54 -2.91
CA ASN A 307 23.79 10.01 -3.11
C ASN A 307 24.16 10.00 -4.61
N LYS A 308 25.34 9.44 -4.92
CA LYS A 308 25.86 9.31 -6.30
C LYS A 308 25.86 7.86 -6.78
N LEU A 309 24.87 7.09 -6.33
CA LEU A 309 24.77 5.67 -6.63
C LEU A 309 24.24 5.47 -8.05
N ASN A 310 24.87 4.56 -8.81
CA ASN A 310 24.37 4.17 -10.14
C ASN A 310 23.55 2.86 -10.12
N ASN A 311 23.68 2.08 -9.05
CA ASN A 311 22.93 0.88 -8.69
C ASN A 311 23.00 0.69 -7.16
N LEU A 312 22.39 -0.37 -6.65
CA LEU A 312 22.27 -0.69 -5.23
C LEU A 312 22.97 -2.02 -4.86
N ASN A 313 23.98 -2.44 -5.64
CA ASN A 313 24.74 -3.65 -5.34
C ASN A 313 25.35 -3.56 -3.93
N GLY A 314 25.16 -4.61 -3.14
CA GLY A 314 25.37 -4.62 -1.69
C GLY A 314 24.07 -4.78 -0.88
N LEU A 315 22.90 -4.73 -1.53
CA LEU A 315 21.58 -4.95 -0.91
C LEU A 315 20.93 -6.28 -1.27
N GLU A 316 21.66 -7.21 -1.89
CA GLU A 316 21.12 -8.48 -2.40
C GLU A 316 20.57 -9.39 -1.31
N TRP A 317 20.90 -9.12 -0.05
CA TRP A 317 20.37 -9.83 1.11
C TRP A 317 18.91 -9.48 1.43
N ALA A 318 18.39 -8.36 0.89
CA ALA A 318 17.04 -7.90 1.15
C ALA A 318 16.00 -8.80 0.48
N GLN A 319 15.20 -9.51 1.29
CA GLN A 319 14.10 -10.37 0.82
C GLN A 319 12.73 -9.90 1.30
N ASN A 320 12.56 -9.76 2.62
CA ASN A 320 11.31 -9.32 3.25
C ASN A 320 11.59 -8.08 4.07
N ILE A 321 11.36 -6.91 3.49
CA ILE A 321 11.69 -5.61 4.10
C ILE A 321 10.39 -4.90 4.50
N TYR A 322 10.45 -4.01 5.50
CA TYR A 322 9.29 -3.21 5.84
C TYR A 322 9.11 -2.06 4.84
N ASP A 323 10.07 -1.14 4.76
CA ASP A 323 10.04 -0.02 3.81
C ASP A 323 11.29 0.01 2.92
N VAL A 324 11.11 0.38 1.65
CA VAL A 324 12.19 0.71 0.72
C VAL A 324 11.89 2.08 0.12
N THR A 325 12.72 3.06 0.46
CA THR A 325 12.63 4.44 -0.06
C THR A 325 13.91 4.79 -0.79
N ILE A 326 13.78 5.14 -2.07
CA ILE A 326 14.86 5.61 -2.93
C ILE A 326 14.41 6.96 -3.48
N GLU A 327 15.03 8.03 -3.03
CA GLU A 327 14.63 9.40 -3.36
C GLU A 327 15.82 10.20 -3.88
N ASP A 328 15.61 11.09 -4.86
CA ASP A 328 16.63 12.01 -5.40
C ASP A 328 18.00 11.36 -5.69
N GLU A 329 18.00 10.09 -6.08
CA GLU A 329 19.20 9.37 -6.53
C GLU A 329 19.42 9.65 -8.02
N ASP A 330 19.86 10.86 -8.35
CA ASP A 330 19.95 11.35 -9.72
C ASP A 330 20.83 10.50 -10.66
N TYR A 331 21.73 9.69 -10.11
CA TYR A 331 22.67 8.87 -10.88
C TYR A 331 22.22 7.43 -11.07
N ILE A 332 21.14 7.00 -10.40
CA ILE A 332 20.69 5.61 -10.45
C ILE A 332 20.08 5.31 -11.81
N VAL A 333 20.60 4.28 -12.49
CA VAL A 333 20.10 3.90 -13.83
C VAL A 333 19.22 2.66 -13.80
N ASN A 334 19.37 1.84 -12.75
CA ASN A 334 18.59 0.64 -12.47
C ASN A 334 18.63 0.30 -10.97
N LEU A 335 17.78 -0.61 -10.53
CA LEU A 335 17.69 -1.05 -9.13
C LEU A 335 18.46 -2.35 -8.84
N GLN A 336 19.50 -2.66 -9.63
CA GLN A 336 20.35 -3.83 -9.37
C GLN A 336 20.85 -3.81 -7.92
N GLY A 337 20.79 -4.95 -7.24
CA GLY A 337 20.95 -5.05 -5.79
C GLY A 337 19.65 -5.40 -5.08
N LEU A 338 18.48 -4.98 -5.60
CA LEU A 338 17.17 -5.33 -5.03
C LEU A 338 16.56 -6.63 -5.60
N ASN A 339 17.37 -7.42 -6.33
CA ASN A 339 16.95 -8.57 -7.11
C ASN A 339 16.26 -9.69 -6.31
N ASN A 340 16.45 -9.72 -4.99
CA ASN A 340 15.94 -10.77 -4.12
C ASN A 340 14.72 -10.35 -3.29
N ILE A 341 14.24 -9.11 -3.44
CA ILE A 341 13.07 -8.64 -2.70
C ILE A 341 11.83 -9.43 -3.15
N GLN A 342 11.19 -10.10 -2.19
CA GLN A 342 9.96 -10.87 -2.36
C GLN A 342 8.75 -10.13 -1.81
N GLN A 343 8.92 -9.43 -0.68
CA GLN A 343 7.85 -8.71 0.00
C GLN A 343 8.35 -7.38 0.58
N ILE A 344 7.51 -6.35 0.46
CA ILE A 344 7.66 -5.07 1.14
C ILE A 344 6.40 -4.83 1.96
N ASN A 345 6.45 -4.98 3.29
CA ASN A 345 5.25 -4.94 4.13
C ASN A 345 4.64 -3.53 4.24
N GLY A 346 5.49 -2.51 4.18
CA GLY A 346 5.15 -1.10 4.13
C GLY A 346 5.24 -0.56 2.71
N THR A 347 6.04 0.47 2.49
CA THR A 347 6.05 1.28 1.27
C THR A 347 7.28 0.98 0.41
N LEU A 348 7.06 0.78 -0.88
CA LEU A 348 8.08 0.97 -1.91
C LEU A 348 7.90 2.37 -2.50
N ALA A 349 8.83 3.27 -2.24
CA ALA A 349 8.86 4.61 -2.79
C ALA A 349 10.11 4.83 -3.65
N ILE A 350 9.91 5.17 -4.91
CA ILE A 350 10.97 5.50 -5.87
C ILE A 350 10.64 6.88 -6.45
N THR A 351 11.36 7.89 -5.98
CA THR A 351 11.01 9.29 -6.24
C THR A 351 12.22 10.10 -6.71
N GLY A 352 12.03 11.02 -7.65
CA GLY A 352 13.11 11.93 -8.09
C GLY A 352 14.33 11.25 -8.72
N CYS A 353 14.24 10.00 -9.16
CA CYS A 353 15.37 9.27 -9.75
C CYS A 353 15.51 9.63 -11.23
N ASN A 354 16.19 10.74 -11.52
CA ASN A 354 16.20 11.38 -12.84
C ASN A 354 16.80 10.54 -13.98
N LEU A 355 17.67 9.57 -13.68
CA LEU A 355 18.29 8.69 -14.67
C LEU A 355 17.77 7.23 -14.65
N LEU A 356 16.74 6.93 -13.83
CA LEU A 356 16.24 5.57 -13.65
C LEU A 356 15.52 5.06 -14.91
N GLN A 357 16.15 4.13 -15.64
CA GLN A 357 15.62 3.64 -16.91
C GLN A 357 14.69 2.43 -16.76
N ASN A 358 14.97 1.56 -15.78
CA ASN A 358 14.20 0.34 -15.56
C ASN A 358 14.24 -0.11 -14.09
N ILE A 359 13.24 -0.92 -13.72
CA ILE A 359 13.06 -1.49 -12.39
C ILE A 359 13.06 -3.02 -12.41
N SER A 360 13.74 -3.63 -13.39
CA SER A 360 13.66 -5.08 -13.63
C SER A 360 14.15 -5.93 -12.45
N ALA A 361 14.94 -5.36 -11.55
CA ALA A 361 15.40 -6.00 -10.33
C ALA A 361 14.26 -6.32 -9.34
N LEU A 362 13.07 -5.74 -9.51
CA LEU A 362 11.93 -6.03 -8.62
C LEU A 362 11.14 -7.28 -9.03
N ASN A 363 11.66 -8.09 -9.96
CA ASN A 363 10.95 -9.19 -10.60
C ASN A 363 10.48 -10.30 -9.65
N LEU A 364 11.01 -10.38 -8.42
CA LEU A 364 10.55 -11.33 -7.40
C LEU A 364 9.51 -10.76 -6.44
N LEU A 365 9.21 -9.46 -6.51
CA LEU A 365 8.26 -8.80 -5.62
C LEU A 365 6.84 -9.31 -5.85
N THR A 366 6.23 -9.88 -4.82
CA THR A 366 4.88 -10.50 -4.86
C THR A 366 3.83 -9.68 -4.13
N SER A 367 4.21 -8.96 -3.08
CA SER A 367 3.32 -8.08 -2.33
C SER A 367 4.05 -6.82 -1.86
N VAL A 368 3.34 -5.70 -1.92
CA VAL A 368 3.76 -4.42 -1.35
C VAL A 368 2.63 -3.86 -0.51
N GLY A 369 2.93 -3.19 0.61
CA GLY A 369 1.94 -2.38 1.31
C GLY A 369 1.52 -1.22 0.43
N SER A 370 2.41 -0.28 0.14
CA SER A 370 2.12 0.91 -0.68
C SER A 370 3.13 1.08 -1.82
N LEU A 371 2.68 1.46 -3.01
CA LEU A 371 3.53 1.58 -4.20
C LEU A 371 3.55 3.02 -4.70
N TYR A 372 4.71 3.67 -4.61
CA TYR A 372 4.89 5.10 -4.88
C TYR A 372 5.97 5.31 -5.94
N PHE A 373 5.58 5.87 -7.08
CA PHE A 373 6.50 6.34 -8.11
C PHE A 373 6.21 7.81 -8.40
N ASP A 374 7.15 8.70 -8.10
CA ASP A 374 7.01 10.13 -8.40
C ASP A 374 8.25 10.67 -9.11
N SER A 375 8.08 11.43 -10.19
CA SER A 375 9.18 12.21 -10.78
C SER A 375 10.37 11.33 -11.23
N ASN A 376 10.08 10.23 -11.95
CA ASN A 376 11.09 9.43 -12.63
C ASN A 376 10.96 9.65 -14.15
N PRO A 377 11.49 10.78 -14.69
CA PRO A 377 11.16 11.26 -16.02
C PRO A 377 11.62 10.34 -17.15
N VAL A 378 12.64 9.51 -16.94
CA VAL A 378 13.19 8.61 -17.98
C VAL A 378 12.74 7.15 -17.86
N LEU A 379 11.94 6.81 -16.83
CA LEU A 379 11.39 5.47 -16.66
C LEU A 379 10.36 5.19 -17.77
N THR A 380 10.53 4.10 -18.51
CA THR A 380 9.70 3.80 -19.70
C THR A 380 8.63 2.74 -19.48
N SER A 381 8.74 1.92 -18.43
CA SER A 381 7.78 0.86 -18.13
C SER A 381 7.86 0.39 -16.67
N LEU A 382 6.85 -0.34 -16.22
CA LEU A 382 6.85 -1.05 -14.93
C LEU A 382 7.28 -2.52 -15.06
N ASN A 383 7.98 -2.86 -16.13
CA ASN A 383 8.58 -4.19 -16.28
C ASN A 383 9.59 -4.43 -15.16
N GLY A 384 9.39 -5.53 -14.44
CA GLY A 384 9.99 -5.78 -13.13
C GLY A 384 8.92 -6.04 -12.08
N LEU A 385 7.67 -5.62 -12.27
CA LEU A 385 6.60 -5.87 -11.29
C LEU A 385 5.64 -7.02 -11.69
N GLN A 386 6.04 -7.87 -12.64
CA GLN A 386 5.13 -8.88 -13.23
C GLN A 386 4.59 -9.88 -12.21
N ASN A 387 5.32 -10.13 -11.12
CA ASN A 387 4.90 -11.06 -10.07
C ASN A 387 4.12 -10.37 -8.94
N LEU A 388 3.94 -9.05 -8.98
CA LEU A 388 3.21 -8.31 -7.96
C LEU A 388 1.71 -8.64 -8.05
N GLY A 389 1.19 -9.33 -7.03
CA GLY A 389 -0.21 -9.76 -6.96
C GLY A 389 -1.11 -8.84 -6.13
N MET A 390 -0.52 -8.10 -5.18
CA MET A 390 -1.25 -7.33 -4.19
C MET A 390 -0.55 -6.01 -3.85
N ILE A 391 -1.34 -4.92 -3.83
CA ILE A 391 -0.97 -3.64 -3.23
C ILE A 391 -1.89 -3.42 -2.01
N GLY A 392 -1.34 -3.59 -0.81
CA GLY A 392 -2.09 -3.53 0.46
C GLY A 392 -2.58 -2.12 0.86
N GLY A 393 -2.23 -1.10 0.10
CA GLY A 393 -2.40 0.30 0.39
C GLY A 393 -2.55 1.10 -0.89
N THR A 394 -1.95 2.29 -0.97
CA THR A 394 -2.16 3.18 -2.11
C THR A 394 -1.19 2.87 -3.24
N PHE A 395 -1.70 2.81 -4.47
CA PHE A 395 -0.88 2.96 -5.67
C PHE A 395 -0.85 4.43 -6.08
N TYR A 396 0.29 5.07 -5.85
CA TYR A 396 0.54 6.48 -6.17
C TYR A 396 1.53 6.59 -7.33
N PHE A 397 1.09 7.17 -8.43
CA PHE A 397 1.86 7.28 -9.67
C PHE A 397 1.81 8.69 -10.22
N LYS A 398 2.92 9.44 -10.09
CA LYS A 398 2.99 10.86 -10.43
C LYS A 398 4.20 11.22 -11.28
N ARG A 399 4.05 12.11 -12.27
CA ARG A 399 5.18 12.70 -13.03
C ARG A 399 6.17 11.67 -13.61
N ASN A 400 5.71 10.51 -14.06
CA ASN A 400 6.50 9.51 -14.78
C ASN A 400 6.19 9.58 -16.28
N HIS A 401 6.69 10.64 -16.92
CA HIS A 401 6.17 11.11 -18.21
C HIS A 401 6.39 10.18 -19.41
N LEU A 402 7.27 9.16 -19.32
CA LEU A 402 7.53 8.23 -20.42
C LEU A 402 6.85 6.86 -20.26
N VAL A 403 6.13 6.61 -19.17
CA VAL A 403 5.40 5.35 -18.97
C VAL A 403 4.04 5.42 -19.68
N PRO A 404 3.80 4.62 -20.74
CA PRO A 404 2.59 4.75 -21.56
C PRO A 404 1.36 4.07 -20.98
N ASN A 405 1.56 3.11 -20.08
CA ASN A 405 0.54 2.31 -19.40
C ASN A 405 1.18 1.53 -18.24
N PHE A 406 0.38 0.77 -17.49
CA PHE A 406 0.83 0.00 -16.32
C PHE A 406 1.22 -1.45 -16.65
N GLN A 407 1.64 -1.74 -17.89
CA GLN A 407 2.18 -3.06 -18.23
C GLN A 407 3.36 -3.39 -17.32
N GLY A 408 3.28 -4.57 -16.71
CA GLY A 408 4.07 -4.93 -15.54
C GLY A 408 3.19 -5.24 -14.33
N LEU A 409 2.02 -4.62 -14.17
CA LEU A 409 1.11 -4.84 -13.03
C LEU A 409 -0.01 -5.86 -13.30
N ASN A 410 0.11 -6.67 -14.36
CA ASN A 410 -0.98 -7.53 -14.87
C ASN A 410 -1.54 -8.53 -13.84
N ASN A 411 -0.75 -8.91 -12.84
CA ASN A 411 -1.15 -9.85 -11.80
C ASN A 411 -1.77 -9.17 -10.57
N VAL A 412 -1.80 -7.83 -10.50
CA VAL A 412 -2.42 -7.10 -9.40
C VAL A 412 -3.93 -7.28 -9.47
N THR A 413 -4.50 -7.91 -8.43
CA THR A 413 -5.95 -8.17 -8.33
C THR A 413 -6.69 -7.25 -7.36
N SER A 414 -5.95 -6.65 -6.43
CA SER A 414 -6.50 -5.76 -5.41
C SER A 414 -5.54 -4.61 -5.08
N ILE A 415 -6.13 -3.44 -4.87
CA ILE A 415 -5.49 -2.26 -4.28
C ILE A 415 -6.33 -1.89 -3.07
N SER A 416 -5.87 -2.25 -1.87
CA SER A 416 -6.63 -2.07 -0.63
C SER A 416 -6.65 -0.61 -0.14
N GLY A 417 -5.88 0.29 -0.76
CA GLY A 417 -5.96 1.73 -0.56
C GLY A 417 -6.56 2.44 -1.78
N GLY A 418 -5.97 3.57 -2.18
CA GLY A 418 -6.41 4.33 -3.35
C GLY A 418 -5.59 4.07 -4.61
N LEU A 419 -6.15 4.45 -5.75
CA LEU A 419 -5.45 4.58 -7.03
C LEU A 419 -5.31 6.08 -7.33
N VAL A 420 -4.09 6.59 -7.35
CA VAL A 420 -3.80 8.02 -7.49
C VAL A 420 -2.80 8.21 -8.63
N VAL A 421 -3.27 8.74 -9.75
CA VAL A 421 -2.52 8.85 -11.02
C VAL A 421 -2.55 10.29 -11.52
N LEU A 422 -1.42 10.99 -11.33
CA LEU A 422 -1.35 12.45 -11.47
C LEU A 422 -0.24 12.88 -12.41
N GLU A 423 -0.49 13.83 -13.30
CA GLU A 423 0.55 14.53 -14.07
C GLU A 423 1.43 13.59 -14.95
N ASN A 424 0.92 12.44 -15.41
CA ASN A 424 1.68 11.51 -16.26
C ASN A 424 1.40 11.78 -17.74
N ASN A 425 2.08 12.78 -18.30
CA ASN A 425 1.88 13.24 -19.67
C ASN A 425 2.02 12.19 -20.79
N GLY A 426 2.74 11.08 -20.59
CA GLY A 426 2.85 10.00 -21.57
C GLY A 426 1.86 8.85 -21.37
N LEU A 427 1.10 8.83 -20.27
CA LEU A 427 0.16 7.77 -19.97
C LEU A 427 -1.02 7.82 -20.94
N THR A 428 -1.26 6.72 -21.66
CA THR A 428 -2.32 6.61 -22.69
C THR A 428 -3.51 5.76 -22.25
N SER A 429 -3.29 4.78 -21.37
CA SER A 429 -4.31 3.91 -20.79
C SER A 429 -3.88 3.36 -19.43
N PHE A 430 -4.79 2.67 -18.74
CA PHE A 430 -4.53 1.93 -17.50
C PHE A 430 -4.19 0.46 -17.75
N SER A 431 -3.89 0.08 -19.01
CA SER A 431 -3.62 -1.30 -19.40
C SER A 431 -2.48 -1.85 -18.54
N GLY A 432 -2.70 -3.02 -17.95
CA GLY A 432 -1.83 -3.53 -16.89
C GLY A 432 -2.56 -3.70 -15.57
N LEU A 433 -3.59 -2.90 -15.29
CA LEU A 433 -4.43 -3.07 -14.08
C LEU A 433 -5.69 -3.93 -14.31
N ASN A 434 -5.66 -4.79 -15.34
CA ASN A 434 -6.84 -5.55 -15.80
C ASN A 434 -7.45 -6.47 -14.73
N GLY A 435 -6.68 -6.86 -13.71
CA GLY A 435 -7.12 -7.71 -12.61
C GLY A 435 -7.78 -6.96 -11.44
N VAL A 436 -7.69 -5.63 -11.38
CA VAL A 436 -8.17 -4.85 -10.22
C VAL A 436 -9.69 -4.82 -10.18
N THR A 437 -10.27 -5.42 -9.14
CA THR A 437 -11.73 -5.55 -8.99
C THR A 437 -12.36 -4.52 -8.06
N SER A 438 -11.59 -3.97 -7.10
CA SER A 438 -12.06 -2.99 -6.13
C SER A 438 -10.92 -2.11 -5.64
N LEU A 439 -11.29 -0.89 -5.20
CA LEU A 439 -10.44 0.03 -4.45
C LEU A 439 -11.11 0.31 -3.10
N ALA A 440 -10.42 0.14 -1.98
CA ALA A 440 -11.01 0.52 -0.68
C ALA A 440 -10.93 2.03 -0.42
N GLY A 441 -10.00 2.72 -1.09
CA GLY A 441 -9.80 4.16 -1.00
C GLY A 441 -10.36 4.93 -2.20
N ARG A 442 -9.74 6.08 -2.49
CA ARG A 442 -10.11 6.97 -3.61
C ARG A 442 -9.53 6.51 -4.94
N CYS A 443 -10.17 6.91 -6.04
CA CYS A 443 -9.61 6.87 -7.39
C CYS A 443 -9.46 8.32 -7.88
N GLU A 444 -8.23 8.75 -8.13
CA GLU A 444 -7.91 10.12 -8.53
C GLU A 444 -7.06 10.10 -9.80
N ILE A 445 -7.58 10.67 -10.88
CA ILE A 445 -6.97 10.70 -12.21
C ILE A 445 -6.91 12.16 -12.66
N TYR A 446 -5.73 12.77 -12.54
CA TYR A 446 -5.53 14.21 -12.72
C TYR A 446 -4.44 14.52 -13.72
N SER A 447 -4.70 15.41 -14.69
CA SER A 447 -3.65 15.99 -15.55
C SER A 447 -2.79 14.96 -16.31
N ASN A 448 -3.40 13.88 -16.81
CA ASN A 448 -2.70 12.90 -17.64
C ASN A 448 -2.96 13.23 -19.12
N ASN A 449 -2.13 14.10 -19.69
CA ASN A 449 -2.44 14.73 -20.97
C ASN A 449 -2.60 13.76 -22.16
N ALA A 450 -1.83 12.67 -22.25
CA ALA A 450 -1.98 11.69 -23.33
C ALA A 450 -3.08 10.64 -23.10
N LEU A 451 -3.74 10.67 -21.93
CA LEU A 451 -4.71 9.65 -21.53
C LEU A 451 -5.95 9.81 -22.39
N ASN A 452 -6.25 8.80 -23.22
CA ASN A 452 -7.39 8.83 -24.13
C ASN A 452 -8.51 7.85 -23.74
N ASN A 453 -8.22 6.86 -22.89
CA ASN A 453 -9.20 5.93 -22.37
C ASN A 453 -8.75 5.32 -21.02
N LEU A 454 -9.66 4.66 -20.32
CA LEU A 454 -9.41 3.97 -19.05
C LEU A 454 -9.28 2.44 -19.18
N THR A 455 -8.98 1.92 -20.39
CA THR A 455 -8.76 0.49 -20.63
C THR A 455 -7.74 -0.03 -19.62
N GLY A 456 -8.06 -1.15 -18.97
CA GLY A 456 -7.34 -1.63 -17.80
C GLY A 456 -8.21 -1.64 -16.54
N LEU A 457 -9.17 -0.73 -16.41
CA LEU A 457 -10.09 -0.68 -15.26
C LEU A 457 -11.39 -1.47 -15.48
N GLY A 458 -11.41 -2.36 -16.47
CA GLY A 458 -12.60 -3.10 -16.93
C GLY A 458 -13.30 -3.94 -15.85
N LEU A 459 -12.57 -4.44 -14.86
CA LEU A 459 -13.13 -5.28 -13.78
C LEU A 459 -13.47 -4.48 -12.52
N LEU A 460 -13.20 -3.18 -12.49
CA LEU A 460 -13.40 -2.36 -11.30
C LEU A 460 -14.90 -2.22 -10.98
N SER A 461 -15.30 -2.76 -9.84
CA SER A 461 -16.71 -2.86 -9.42
C SER A 461 -17.09 -1.92 -8.28
N SER A 462 -16.11 -1.46 -7.49
CA SER A 462 -16.36 -0.63 -6.32
C SER A 462 -15.17 0.28 -5.99
N ILE A 463 -15.51 1.49 -5.54
CA ILE A 463 -14.58 2.49 -5.00
C ILE A 463 -15.08 2.88 -3.60
N GLY A 464 -14.29 2.59 -2.57
CA GLY A 464 -14.63 2.87 -1.17
C GLY A 464 -14.53 4.33 -0.76
N GLY A 465 -13.87 5.17 -1.58
CA GLY A 465 -13.81 6.62 -1.42
C GLY A 465 -14.49 7.38 -2.57
N TYR A 466 -13.85 8.44 -3.05
CA TYR A 466 -14.34 9.23 -4.19
C TYR A 466 -13.71 8.80 -5.51
N LEU A 467 -14.40 9.08 -6.62
CA LEU A 467 -13.88 9.03 -7.98
C LEU A 467 -13.72 10.44 -8.51
N SER A 468 -12.50 10.83 -8.85
CA SER A 468 -12.20 12.11 -9.49
C SER A 468 -11.40 11.91 -10.76
N ILE A 469 -11.97 12.31 -11.89
CA ILE A 469 -11.33 12.29 -13.21
C ILE A 469 -11.33 13.72 -13.71
N THR A 470 -10.19 14.40 -13.61
CA THR A 470 -10.12 15.83 -13.84
C THR A 470 -8.90 16.26 -14.64
N TYR A 471 -9.06 17.29 -15.47
CA TYR A 471 -7.98 17.85 -16.30
C TYR A 471 -7.29 16.81 -17.21
N ASN A 472 -8.02 15.86 -17.80
CA ASN A 472 -7.47 14.93 -18.79
C ASN A 472 -7.97 15.36 -20.18
N PRO A 473 -7.31 16.31 -20.87
CA PRO A 473 -7.86 16.98 -22.04
C PRO A 473 -8.13 16.04 -23.21
N ASN A 474 -7.34 14.98 -23.39
CA ASN A 474 -7.48 14.02 -24.48
C ASN A 474 -8.32 12.79 -24.13
N LEU A 475 -8.94 12.73 -22.94
CA LEU A 475 -9.74 11.59 -22.52
C LEU A 475 -11.03 11.52 -23.33
N ILE A 476 -11.15 10.51 -24.20
CA ILE A 476 -12.29 10.33 -25.10
C ILE A 476 -13.40 9.51 -24.45
N SER A 477 -13.04 8.49 -23.68
CA SER A 477 -14.01 7.52 -23.17
C SER A 477 -13.64 6.99 -21.78
N ILE A 478 -14.66 6.88 -20.93
CA ILE A 478 -14.63 6.21 -19.63
C ILE A 478 -15.38 4.87 -19.64
N ALA A 479 -15.72 4.33 -20.82
CA ALA A 479 -16.53 3.11 -20.97
C ALA A 479 -15.93 1.88 -20.27
N ALA A 480 -14.62 1.87 -20.03
CA ALA A 480 -13.96 0.82 -19.26
C ALA A 480 -14.46 0.71 -17.81
N LEU A 481 -15.16 1.71 -17.28
CA LEU A 481 -15.74 1.67 -15.94
C LEU A 481 -17.10 0.98 -15.87
N SER A 482 -17.61 0.37 -16.95
CA SER A 482 -18.99 -0.15 -17.02
C SER A 482 -19.37 -1.15 -15.91
N ASN A 483 -18.40 -1.83 -15.29
CA ASN A 483 -18.65 -2.74 -14.18
C ASN A 483 -18.75 -2.05 -12.81
N LEU A 484 -18.54 -0.74 -12.72
CA LEU A 484 -18.57 0.02 -11.48
C LEU A 484 -20.00 0.15 -10.95
N VAL A 485 -20.25 -0.42 -9.78
CA VAL A 485 -21.58 -0.45 -9.14
C VAL A 485 -21.67 0.49 -7.92
N SER A 486 -20.54 0.90 -7.35
CA SER A 486 -20.53 1.77 -6.16
C SER A 486 -19.34 2.71 -6.10
N ILE A 487 -19.61 3.95 -5.68
CA ILE A 487 -18.61 4.95 -5.30
C ILE A 487 -19.05 5.50 -3.95
N ASN A 488 -18.42 5.12 -2.85
CA ASN A 488 -18.84 5.51 -1.49
C ASN A 488 -18.35 6.94 -1.14
N GLY A 489 -18.57 7.88 -2.05
CA GLY A 489 -18.02 9.22 -1.98
C GLY A 489 -18.44 10.10 -3.14
N LYS A 490 -17.65 11.13 -3.40
CA LYS A 490 -17.91 12.11 -4.46
C LYS A 490 -17.62 11.52 -5.84
N LEU A 491 -18.40 11.92 -6.84
CA LEU A 491 -18.10 11.72 -8.26
C LEU A 491 -17.76 13.08 -8.91
N GLU A 492 -16.54 13.22 -9.40
CA GLU A 492 -16.05 14.42 -10.10
C GLU A 492 -15.60 14.10 -11.52
N LEU A 493 -16.19 14.80 -12.49
CA LEU A 493 -15.75 14.82 -13.89
C LEU A 493 -15.56 16.28 -14.29
N ILE A 494 -14.30 16.76 -14.31
CA ILE A 494 -14.00 18.19 -14.50
C ILE A 494 -12.94 18.38 -15.59
N SER A 495 -13.20 19.25 -16.57
CA SER A 495 -12.18 19.62 -17.57
C SER A 495 -11.61 18.43 -18.38
N ASN A 496 -12.43 17.46 -18.76
CA ASN A 496 -12.05 16.37 -19.67
C ASN A 496 -12.48 16.72 -21.10
N GLY A 497 -11.63 17.47 -21.81
CA GLY A 497 -11.99 18.19 -23.04
C GLY A 497 -12.51 17.36 -24.21
N GLN A 498 -12.17 16.07 -24.29
CA GLN A 498 -12.61 15.16 -25.36
C GLN A 498 -13.68 14.15 -24.90
N LEU A 499 -14.18 14.25 -23.66
CA LEU A 499 -15.18 13.31 -23.16
C LEU A 499 -16.56 13.71 -23.68
N SER A 500 -17.17 12.86 -24.51
CA SER A 500 -18.47 13.16 -25.16
C SER A 500 -19.68 12.54 -24.46
N SER A 501 -19.46 11.51 -23.63
CA SER A 501 -20.52 10.71 -23.00
C SER A 501 -20.09 10.18 -21.63
N LEU A 502 -21.05 10.00 -20.73
CA LEU A 502 -20.87 9.32 -19.44
C LEU A 502 -21.02 7.79 -19.50
N ASN A 503 -21.09 7.21 -20.69
CA ASN A 503 -21.10 5.76 -20.89
C ASN A 503 -19.91 5.11 -20.17
N GLY A 504 -20.20 4.06 -19.39
CA GLY A 504 -19.27 3.46 -18.43
C GLY A 504 -19.63 3.73 -16.97
N LEU A 505 -20.53 4.67 -16.67
CA LEU A 505 -20.96 4.93 -15.30
C LEU A 505 -22.43 4.55 -15.05
N GLN A 506 -23.03 3.70 -15.90
CA GLN A 506 -24.49 3.51 -15.86
C GLN A 506 -24.96 2.75 -14.61
N HIS A 507 -24.16 1.84 -14.07
CA HIS A 507 -24.62 0.87 -13.07
C HIS A 507 -24.34 1.24 -11.61
N ILE A 508 -24.00 2.50 -11.32
CA ILE A 508 -23.70 2.93 -9.96
C ILE A 508 -25.00 3.13 -9.17
N SER A 509 -25.14 2.34 -8.12
CA SER A 509 -26.34 2.32 -7.28
C SER A 509 -26.35 3.47 -6.27
N GLN A 510 -27.52 4.08 -6.06
CA GLN A 510 -27.74 4.98 -4.93
C GLN A 510 -27.88 4.18 -3.61
N PRO A 511 -27.48 4.75 -2.45
CA PRO A 511 -27.06 6.12 -2.22
C PRO A 511 -25.53 6.33 -2.31
N SER A 512 -24.77 5.46 -2.98
CA SER A 512 -23.30 5.44 -2.88
C SER A 512 -22.66 6.81 -3.13
N ILE A 513 -23.05 7.50 -4.21
CA ILE A 513 -22.53 8.83 -4.53
C ILE A 513 -23.05 9.85 -3.50
N THR A 514 -22.14 10.60 -2.87
CA THR A 514 -22.47 11.61 -1.85
C THR A 514 -22.59 13.02 -2.43
N ASN A 515 -21.81 13.34 -3.47
CA ASN A 515 -21.81 14.64 -4.15
C ASN A 515 -21.45 14.42 -5.63
N LEU A 516 -22.22 15.03 -6.53
CA LEU A 516 -22.03 14.92 -7.97
C LEU A 516 -21.54 16.25 -8.56
N ILE A 517 -20.36 16.24 -9.20
CA ILE A 517 -19.81 17.40 -9.90
C ILE A 517 -19.40 17.02 -11.33
N ILE A 518 -20.09 17.59 -12.32
CA ILE A 518 -19.79 17.43 -13.74
C ILE A 518 -19.70 18.81 -14.37
N ARG A 519 -18.48 19.31 -14.63
CA ARG A 519 -18.34 20.65 -15.22
C ARG A 519 -17.15 20.81 -16.14
N ASP A 520 -17.23 21.80 -17.01
CA ASP A 520 -16.15 22.21 -17.91
C ASP A 520 -15.69 21.08 -18.87
N ASN A 521 -16.56 20.10 -19.17
CA ASN A 521 -16.30 19.06 -20.17
C ASN A 521 -16.89 19.51 -21.52
N GLY A 522 -16.12 20.29 -22.29
CA GLY A 522 -16.62 21.13 -23.38
C GLY A 522 -17.40 20.44 -24.50
N ILE A 523 -17.25 19.13 -24.70
CA ILE A 523 -18.01 18.36 -25.71
C ILE A 523 -18.94 17.30 -25.11
N LEU A 524 -19.01 17.19 -23.78
CA LEU A 524 -19.84 16.21 -23.11
C LEU A 524 -21.31 16.55 -23.36
N SER A 525 -22.01 15.69 -24.10
CA SER A 525 -23.38 15.92 -24.57
C SER A 525 -24.39 14.87 -24.13
N PHE A 526 -23.92 13.74 -23.58
CA PHE A 526 -24.76 12.62 -23.12
C PHE A 526 -24.52 12.32 -21.63
N CYS A 527 -25.50 12.65 -20.79
CA CYS A 527 -25.45 12.51 -19.32
C CYS A 527 -26.67 11.80 -18.71
N GLU A 528 -27.70 11.57 -19.50
CA GLU A 528 -28.97 10.92 -19.17
C GLU A 528 -28.83 9.40 -18.95
N ILE A 529 -27.77 8.98 -18.27
CA ILE A 529 -27.58 7.60 -17.83
C ILE A 529 -28.33 7.36 -16.51
N SER A 530 -28.76 6.12 -16.28
CA SER A 530 -29.55 5.74 -15.10
C SER A 530 -28.93 6.16 -13.78
N THR A 531 -27.60 6.09 -13.63
CA THR A 531 -26.89 6.58 -12.43
C THR A 531 -27.15 8.06 -12.14
N ILE A 532 -27.13 8.91 -13.17
CA ILE A 532 -27.29 10.36 -13.01
C ILE A 532 -28.76 10.71 -12.80
N CYS A 533 -29.67 10.14 -13.60
CA CYS A 533 -31.11 10.36 -13.42
C CYS A 533 -31.56 9.92 -12.02
N ASN A 534 -31.18 8.71 -11.59
CA ASN A 534 -31.50 8.21 -10.25
C ASN A 534 -30.89 9.07 -9.13
N TYR A 535 -29.72 9.69 -9.35
CA TYR A 535 -29.10 10.59 -8.37
C TYR A 535 -29.90 11.89 -8.20
N LEU A 536 -30.40 12.45 -9.30
CA LEU A 536 -31.17 13.70 -9.31
C LEU A 536 -32.57 13.52 -8.72
N ASP A 537 -33.13 12.31 -8.80
CA ASP A 537 -34.45 11.96 -8.25
C ASP A 537 -34.44 11.62 -6.74
N VAL A 538 -33.26 11.59 -6.09
CA VAL A 538 -33.17 11.28 -4.66
C VAL A 538 -33.85 12.35 -3.81
N VAL A 539 -34.69 11.92 -2.86
CA VAL A 539 -35.34 12.78 -1.86
C VAL A 539 -34.86 12.41 -0.45
N PRO A 540 -34.30 13.35 0.34
CA PRO A 540 -34.02 14.75 -0.01
C PRO A 540 -32.88 14.90 -1.02
N ALA A 541 -32.92 15.97 -1.81
CA ALA A 541 -31.93 16.26 -2.85
C ALA A 541 -30.51 16.30 -2.27
N LYS A 542 -29.58 15.64 -2.97
CA LYS A 542 -28.15 15.62 -2.63
C LYS A 542 -27.38 16.78 -3.31
N PRO A 543 -26.19 17.16 -2.82
CA PRO A 543 -25.37 18.18 -3.46
C PRO A 543 -24.99 17.85 -4.91
N VAL A 544 -25.36 18.73 -5.84
CA VAL A 544 -25.08 18.55 -7.27
C VAL A 544 -24.56 19.83 -7.92
N THR A 545 -23.62 19.69 -8.85
CA THR A 545 -23.15 20.77 -9.73
C THR A 545 -22.96 20.22 -11.14
N ILE A 546 -23.78 20.69 -12.07
CA ILE A 546 -23.65 20.40 -13.51
C ILE A 546 -23.65 21.74 -14.24
N SER A 547 -22.55 22.07 -14.92
CA SER A 547 -22.38 23.38 -15.58
C SER A 547 -21.27 23.35 -16.65
N ASN A 548 -21.34 24.23 -17.65
CA ASN A 548 -20.28 24.39 -18.67
C ASN A 548 -19.94 23.09 -19.43
N ASN A 549 -20.93 22.23 -19.66
CA ASN A 549 -20.83 21.12 -20.60
C ASN A 549 -21.69 21.42 -21.84
N SER A 550 -21.79 20.48 -22.78
CA SER A 550 -22.56 20.64 -24.02
C SER A 550 -23.95 20.01 -23.93
N ALA A 551 -24.87 20.44 -24.80
CA ALA A 551 -26.18 19.84 -25.02
C ALA A 551 -26.95 19.45 -23.73
N ASN A 552 -27.36 18.19 -23.61
CA ASN A 552 -28.15 17.66 -22.49
C ASN A 552 -27.40 17.74 -21.15
N CYS A 553 -26.08 17.85 -21.17
CA CYS A 553 -25.24 17.95 -19.99
C CYS A 553 -24.98 19.40 -19.53
N ALA A 554 -25.52 20.41 -20.21
CA ALA A 554 -25.13 21.81 -19.98
C ALA A 554 -25.47 22.33 -18.57
N SER A 555 -26.55 21.84 -17.96
CA SER A 555 -26.98 22.19 -16.61
C SER A 555 -27.80 21.06 -15.96
N VAL A 556 -28.04 21.13 -14.65
CA VAL A 556 -28.94 20.19 -13.94
C VAL A 556 -30.33 20.15 -14.59
N SER A 557 -30.86 21.32 -15.00
CA SER A 557 -32.18 21.38 -15.66
C SER A 557 -32.19 20.69 -17.02
N ASN A 558 -31.10 20.75 -17.79
CA ASN A 558 -31.00 20.07 -19.08
C ASN A 558 -30.93 18.56 -18.90
N VAL A 559 -30.21 18.08 -17.88
CA VAL A 559 -30.11 16.66 -17.58
C VAL A 559 -31.47 16.10 -17.13
N ASN A 560 -32.17 16.78 -16.22
CA ASN A 560 -33.53 16.37 -15.82
C ASN A 560 -34.47 16.27 -17.03
N ALA A 561 -34.49 17.31 -17.89
CA ALA A 561 -35.29 17.28 -19.10
C ALA A 561 -34.91 16.13 -20.04
N ALA A 562 -33.63 15.77 -20.14
CA ALA A 562 -33.18 14.62 -20.92
C ALA A 562 -33.59 13.30 -20.28
N CYS A 563 -33.48 13.16 -18.95
CA CYS A 563 -33.97 11.99 -18.19
C CYS A 563 -35.48 11.79 -18.38
N ASP A 564 -36.26 12.87 -18.40
CA ASP A 564 -37.71 12.84 -18.64
C ASP A 564 -38.08 12.49 -20.09
N LEU A 565 -37.14 12.59 -21.04
CA LEU A 565 -37.32 12.17 -22.43
C LEU A 565 -36.99 10.68 -22.63
N VAL A 566 -36.28 10.03 -21.71
CA VAL A 566 -36.05 8.57 -21.69
C VAL A 566 -37.27 7.86 -21.08
N LEU A 567 -38.47 8.22 -21.55
CA LEU A 567 -39.67 7.44 -21.29
C LEU A 567 -39.59 6.10 -22.05
N PRO A 568 -40.29 5.03 -21.61
CA PRO A 568 -40.53 3.88 -22.47
C PRO A 568 -40.95 4.37 -23.85
N VAL A 569 -40.35 3.79 -24.89
CA VAL A 569 -40.60 4.21 -26.27
C VAL A 569 -42.11 4.25 -26.51
N GLN A 570 -42.64 5.42 -26.83
CA GLN A 570 -44.08 5.57 -27.08
C GLN A 570 -44.42 4.93 -28.43
N TYR A 571 -45.18 3.83 -28.37
CA TYR A 571 -45.68 3.15 -29.55
C TYR A 571 -46.69 4.03 -30.29
N THR A 572 -46.45 4.30 -31.58
CA THR A 572 -47.48 4.88 -32.47
C THR A 572 -48.39 3.79 -33.03
N ALA A 573 -47.87 2.57 -33.19
CA ALA A 573 -48.67 1.37 -33.48
C ALA A 573 -48.02 0.12 -32.88
N TRP A 574 -48.87 -0.81 -32.43
CA TRP A 574 -48.47 -2.18 -32.06
C TRP A 574 -49.65 -3.09 -32.35
N TYR A 575 -49.49 -4.04 -33.29
CA TYR A 575 -50.51 -5.03 -33.61
C TYR A 575 -49.90 -6.35 -34.10
N ALA A 576 -50.73 -7.39 -34.05
CA ALA A 576 -50.43 -8.71 -34.59
C ALA A 576 -51.58 -9.10 -35.53
N GLU A 577 -51.26 -9.68 -36.68
CA GLU A 577 -52.26 -10.16 -37.64
C GLU A 577 -51.86 -11.51 -38.23
N LYS A 578 -52.85 -12.27 -38.69
CA LYS A 578 -52.60 -13.53 -39.41
C LYS A 578 -52.32 -13.22 -40.88
N THR A 579 -51.22 -13.77 -41.38
CA THR A 579 -50.93 -13.76 -42.82
C THR A 579 -51.79 -14.79 -43.57
N PRO A 580 -51.95 -14.65 -44.90
CA PRO A 580 -52.65 -15.64 -45.72
C PRO A 580 -52.05 -17.06 -45.64
N SER A 581 -50.77 -17.18 -45.30
CA SER A 581 -50.06 -18.46 -45.10
C SER A 581 -50.11 -18.97 -43.66
N LEU A 582 -51.08 -18.52 -42.84
CA LEU A 582 -51.25 -18.93 -41.44
C LEU A 582 -50.03 -18.70 -40.53
N LYS A 583 -49.27 -17.63 -40.77
CA LYS A 583 -48.19 -17.15 -39.88
C LYS A 583 -48.62 -15.92 -39.09
N SER A 584 -48.01 -15.64 -37.94
CA SER A 584 -48.25 -14.39 -37.21
C SER A 584 -47.31 -13.30 -37.70
N PHE A 585 -47.86 -12.24 -38.27
CA PHE A 585 -47.13 -11.01 -38.58
C PHE A 585 -47.29 -10.04 -37.42
N LEU A 586 -46.17 -9.57 -36.87
CA LEU A 586 -46.09 -8.61 -35.78
C LEU A 586 -45.55 -7.31 -36.34
N PHE A 587 -46.23 -6.20 -36.08
CA PHE A 587 -45.85 -4.88 -36.55
C PHE A 587 -45.88 -3.87 -35.42
N TRP A 588 -44.82 -3.06 -35.31
CA TRP A 588 -44.83 -1.91 -34.43
C TRP A 588 -44.13 -0.70 -35.03
N SER A 589 -44.53 0.46 -34.53
CA SER A 589 -43.85 1.72 -34.81
C SER A 589 -43.75 2.56 -33.56
N THR A 590 -42.74 3.42 -33.54
CA THR A 590 -42.30 4.19 -32.40
C THR A 590 -42.27 5.66 -32.78
N ALA A 591 -42.82 6.55 -31.94
CA ALA A 591 -42.86 7.99 -32.23
C ALA A 591 -41.46 8.62 -32.23
N SER A 592 -40.62 8.13 -31.32
CA SER A 592 -39.23 8.52 -31.11
C SER A 592 -38.49 7.38 -30.43
N GLU A 593 -37.20 7.23 -30.74
CA GLU A 593 -36.35 6.20 -30.15
C GLU A 593 -35.11 6.87 -29.57
N PHE A 594 -34.97 6.78 -28.25
CA PHE A 594 -33.76 7.16 -27.56
C PHE A 594 -33.30 5.97 -26.71
N ASN A 595 -31.99 5.72 -26.72
CA ASN A 595 -31.34 4.71 -25.89
C ASN A 595 -31.77 3.26 -26.13
N ASN A 596 -32.45 2.94 -27.24
CA ASN A 596 -32.99 1.62 -27.50
C ASN A 596 -31.97 0.68 -28.20
N SER A 597 -31.57 -0.39 -27.54
CA SER A 597 -30.70 -1.45 -28.11
C SER A 597 -31.47 -2.36 -29.07
N GLY A 598 -32.75 -2.60 -28.78
CA GLY A 598 -33.67 -3.36 -29.64
C GLY A 598 -34.78 -4.07 -28.88
N TRP A 599 -35.47 -4.97 -29.57
CA TRP A 599 -36.64 -5.68 -29.06
C TRP A 599 -36.40 -7.18 -29.03
N ASN A 600 -36.67 -7.78 -27.88
CA ASN A 600 -36.85 -9.20 -27.75
C ASN A 600 -38.34 -9.53 -27.94
N ILE A 601 -38.65 -10.34 -28.96
CA ILE A 601 -40.01 -10.70 -29.34
C ILE A 601 -40.38 -11.94 -28.54
N LEU A 602 -41.44 -11.81 -27.73
CA LEU A 602 -41.86 -12.87 -26.81
C LEU A 602 -43.19 -13.47 -27.24
N ARG A 603 -43.30 -14.80 -27.19
CA ARG A 603 -44.53 -15.57 -27.41
C ARG A 603 -44.92 -16.34 -26.15
N SER A 604 -46.22 -16.55 -25.95
CA SER A 604 -46.77 -17.36 -24.87
C SER A 604 -48.04 -18.09 -25.31
N LYS A 605 -48.31 -19.27 -24.73
CA LYS A 605 -49.55 -20.04 -24.95
C LYS A 605 -50.66 -19.69 -23.94
N ASP A 606 -50.27 -19.22 -22.76
CA ASP A 606 -51.16 -19.00 -21.61
C ASP A 606 -51.15 -17.54 -21.12
N GLY A 607 -50.32 -16.68 -21.72
CA GLY A 607 -50.12 -15.29 -21.30
C GLY A 607 -49.23 -15.14 -20.05
N ILE A 608 -48.74 -16.24 -19.48
CA ILE A 608 -47.98 -16.28 -18.22
C ILE A 608 -46.53 -16.70 -18.49
N ALA A 609 -46.32 -17.82 -19.17
CA ALA A 609 -44.99 -18.32 -19.52
C ALA A 609 -44.57 -17.80 -20.90
N TRP A 610 -43.47 -17.05 -20.96
CA TRP A 610 -43.02 -16.36 -22.18
C TRP A 610 -41.70 -16.94 -22.68
N GLU A 611 -41.64 -17.26 -23.97
CA GLU A 611 -40.42 -17.66 -24.68
C GLU A 611 -39.97 -16.57 -25.65
N SER A 612 -38.66 -16.46 -25.88
CA SER A 612 -38.09 -15.56 -26.90
C SER A 612 -38.11 -16.26 -28.25
N ILE A 613 -38.73 -15.63 -29.24
CA ILE A 613 -38.84 -16.14 -30.62
C ILE A 613 -38.04 -15.33 -31.63
N GLY A 614 -37.44 -14.21 -31.23
CA GLY A 614 -36.60 -13.40 -32.10
C GLY A 614 -36.05 -12.14 -31.44
N TRP A 615 -35.07 -11.54 -32.10
CA TRP A 615 -34.49 -10.23 -31.76
C TRP A 615 -34.53 -9.32 -32.99
N VAL A 616 -34.98 -8.08 -32.78
CA VAL A 616 -34.91 -7.02 -33.79
C VAL A 616 -34.08 -5.88 -33.19
N GLY A 617 -33.00 -5.48 -33.86
CA GLY A 617 -32.11 -4.42 -33.36
C GLY A 617 -32.77 -3.05 -33.49
N GLY A 618 -32.53 -2.19 -32.49
CA GLY A 618 -32.93 -0.77 -32.51
C GLY A 618 -32.39 -0.03 -33.73
N LYS A 619 -33.13 0.98 -34.20
CA LYS A 619 -32.57 1.97 -35.12
C LYS A 619 -32.03 3.14 -34.29
N GLU A 620 -30.97 3.79 -34.79
CA GLU A 620 -30.25 4.87 -34.12
C GLU A 620 -31.17 5.93 -33.48
N ASN A 621 -30.67 6.61 -32.43
CA ASN A 621 -31.42 7.63 -31.69
C ASN A 621 -32.08 8.66 -32.63
N THR A 622 -33.40 8.81 -32.55
CA THR A 622 -34.14 9.70 -33.42
C THR A 622 -35.48 10.19 -32.83
N ILE A 623 -35.90 11.37 -33.26
CA ILE A 623 -37.23 11.93 -33.02
C ILE A 623 -38.21 11.65 -34.18
N GLN A 624 -37.80 10.87 -35.18
CA GLN A 624 -38.64 10.50 -36.32
C GLN A 624 -39.23 9.10 -36.14
N GLU A 625 -40.42 8.89 -36.69
CA GLU A 625 -41.11 7.60 -36.62
C GLU A 625 -40.25 6.46 -37.19
N ARG A 626 -40.15 5.37 -36.44
CA ARG A 626 -39.49 4.13 -36.91
C ARG A 626 -40.48 2.99 -36.95
N ILE A 627 -40.33 2.17 -37.98
CA ILE A 627 -41.22 1.06 -38.29
C ILE A 627 -40.43 -0.24 -38.22
N TYR A 628 -41.04 -1.26 -37.64
CA TYR A 628 -40.48 -2.59 -37.45
C TYR A 628 -41.53 -3.66 -37.72
N ASP A 629 -41.04 -4.82 -38.12
CA ASP A 629 -41.84 -6.00 -38.31
C ASP A 629 -41.08 -7.27 -37.90
N PHE A 630 -41.84 -8.29 -37.54
CA PHE A 630 -41.34 -9.63 -37.27
C PHE A 630 -42.41 -10.66 -37.66
N THR A 631 -42.02 -11.74 -38.32
CA THR A 631 -42.93 -12.85 -38.63
C THR A 631 -42.57 -14.08 -37.81
N ASP A 632 -43.50 -14.55 -36.98
CA ASP A 632 -43.41 -15.88 -36.38
C ASP A 632 -43.79 -16.94 -37.43
N PRO A 633 -42.83 -17.75 -37.91
CA PRO A 633 -43.07 -18.67 -39.00
C PRO A 633 -43.85 -19.93 -38.59
N GLN A 634 -43.99 -20.20 -37.29
CA GLN A 634 -44.62 -21.41 -36.74
C GLN A 634 -45.43 -21.08 -35.49
N PRO A 635 -46.53 -20.30 -35.61
CA PRO A 635 -47.43 -20.05 -34.48
C PRO A 635 -48.02 -21.36 -33.95
N MET A 636 -48.21 -21.47 -32.64
CA MET A 636 -48.77 -22.65 -31.99
C MET A 636 -50.25 -22.84 -32.37
N ASN A 637 -50.78 -24.06 -32.30
CA ASN A 637 -52.22 -24.27 -32.43
C ASN A 637 -52.98 -23.66 -31.23
N GLY A 638 -54.09 -22.98 -31.51
CA GLY A 638 -54.89 -22.24 -30.53
C GLY A 638 -54.39 -20.81 -30.28
N LEU A 639 -54.62 -20.30 -29.06
CA LEU A 639 -54.25 -18.93 -28.70
C LEU A 639 -52.72 -18.77 -28.59
N ASN A 640 -52.20 -17.80 -29.31
CA ASN A 640 -50.82 -17.32 -29.21
C ASN A 640 -50.86 -15.88 -28.71
N TYR A 641 -50.15 -15.62 -27.62
CA TYR A 641 -49.96 -14.28 -27.06
C TYR A 641 -48.58 -13.77 -27.44
N TYR A 642 -48.50 -12.51 -27.86
CA TYR A 642 -47.27 -11.83 -28.28
C TYR A 642 -47.10 -10.54 -27.50
N ARG A 643 -45.86 -10.27 -27.08
CA ARG A 643 -45.46 -8.97 -26.53
C ARG A 643 -44.02 -8.67 -26.93
N LEU A 644 -43.70 -7.38 -26.98
CA LEU A 644 -42.35 -6.90 -27.17
C LEU A 644 -41.72 -6.64 -25.80
N LYS A 645 -40.44 -6.98 -25.67
CA LYS A 645 -39.58 -6.53 -24.58
C LYS A 645 -38.51 -5.61 -25.18
N GLN A 646 -38.73 -4.31 -25.09
CA GLN A 646 -37.71 -3.31 -25.39
C GLN A 646 -36.55 -3.50 -24.41
N ILE A 647 -35.33 -3.38 -24.91
CA ILE A 647 -34.12 -3.37 -24.10
C ILE A 647 -33.31 -2.15 -24.54
N ASP A 648 -32.99 -1.30 -23.57
CA ASP A 648 -32.15 -0.13 -23.79
C ASP A 648 -30.66 -0.49 -23.77
N TYR A 649 -29.79 0.39 -24.28
CA TYR A 649 -28.34 0.19 -24.21
C TYR A 649 -27.82 0.16 -22.76
N ASP A 650 -28.59 0.68 -21.81
CA ASP A 650 -28.32 0.59 -20.37
C ASP A 650 -28.94 -0.65 -19.68
N GLY A 651 -29.60 -1.53 -20.45
CA GLY A 651 -30.20 -2.77 -19.96
C GLY A 651 -31.58 -2.60 -19.32
N THR A 652 -32.14 -1.38 -19.26
CA THR A 652 -33.53 -1.15 -18.86
C THR A 652 -34.46 -1.86 -19.82
N THR A 653 -35.54 -2.44 -19.31
CA THR A 653 -36.46 -3.20 -20.14
C THR A 653 -37.90 -2.79 -19.92
N PHE A 654 -38.63 -2.61 -21.02
CA PHE A 654 -40.04 -2.29 -21.01
C PHE A 654 -40.83 -3.31 -21.80
N HIS A 655 -41.99 -3.70 -21.28
CA HIS A 655 -42.91 -4.60 -21.95
C HIS A 655 -44.04 -3.82 -22.64
N SER A 656 -44.37 -4.20 -23.87
CA SER A 656 -45.59 -3.72 -24.54
C SER A 656 -46.85 -4.35 -23.93
N ASP A 657 -48.01 -3.84 -24.33
CA ASP A 657 -49.27 -4.57 -24.21
C ASP A 657 -49.19 -5.93 -24.93
N VAL A 658 -50.02 -6.89 -24.48
CA VAL A 658 -50.11 -8.22 -25.09
C VAL A 658 -51.10 -8.19 -26.25
N LYS A 659 -50.69 -8.71 -27.41
CA LYS A 659 -51.58 -9.05 -28.53
C LYS A 659 -51.79 -10.54 -28.58
N PHE A 660 -52.92 -10.98 -29.12
CA PHE A 660 -53.16 -12.40 -29.28
C PHE A 660 -53.75 -12.72 -30.65
N LEU A 661 -53.40 -13.90 -31.15
CA LEU A 661 -53.93 -14.48 -32.38
C LEU A 661 -54.32 -15.92 -32.10
N ASN A 662 -55.52 -16.33 -32.50
CA ASN A 662 -56.00 -17.70 -32.29
C ASN A 662 -55.85 -18.53 -33.57
N PHE A 663 -54.88 -19.42 -33.64
CA PHE A 663 -54.67 -20.36 -34.74
C PHE A 663 -55.39 -21.67 -34.45
N GLN A 664 -56.72 -21.66 -34.37
CA GLN A 664 -57.48 -22.91 -34.29
C GLN A 664 -57.48 -23.62 -35.64
N THR A 665 -57.03 -24.87 -35.63
CA THR A 665 -57.14 -25.81 -36.75
C THR A 665 -58.58 -26.29 -36.89
N ASP A 666 -59.12 -26.27 -38.11
CA ASP A 666 -60.42 -26.89 -38.41
C ASP A 666 -60.40 -28.37 -38.00
N GLU A 667 -61.50 -28.86 -37.42
CA GLU A 667 -61.65 -30.25 -36.98
C GLU A 667 -61.42 -31.20 -38.18
N VAL A 668 -60.48 -32.16 -38.05
CA VAL A 668 -60.22 -33.12 -39.12
C VAL A 668 -61.51 -33.89 -39.39
N SER A 669 -62.03 -33.81 -40.60
CA SER A 669 -63.25 -34.52 -41.01
C SER A 669 -62.97 -35.36 -42.24
N ILE A 670 -63.62 -36.53 -42.30
CA ILE A 670 -63.45 -37.49 -43.38
C ILE A 670 -64.75 -37.68 -44.17
N ASN A 671 -64.67 -37.61 -45.50
CA ASN A 671 -65.83 -37.75 -46.37
C ASN A 671 -65.44 -38.34 -47.74
N PRO A 672 -66.26 -39.20 -48.36
CA PRO A 672 -67.44 -39.84 -47.79
C PRO A 672 -67.04 -40.94 -46.79
N ASN A 673 -67.90 -41.22 -45.83
CA ASN A 673 -67.75 -42.37 -44.95
C ASN A 673 -69.14 -42.97 -44.72
N PRO A 674 -69.50 -44.12 -45.35
CA PRO A 674 -68.61 -45.07 -46.01
C PRO A 674 -67.97 -44.62 -47.34
N VAL A 675 -66.78 -45.13 -47.66
CA VAL A 675 -65.95 -44.78 -48.83
C VAL A 675 -65.74 -45.98 -49.77
N SER A 676 -65.67 -45.77 -51.09
CA SER A 676 -65.33 -46.82 -52.08
C SER A 676 -63.94 -46.66 -52.70
N CYS A 677 -63.54 -45.44 -53.10
CA CYS A 677 -62.24 -45.20 -53.78
C CYS A 677 -61.37 -44.14 -53.11
N LYS A 678 -61.88 -42.91 -52.96
CA LYS A 678 -61.12 -41.77 -52.41
C LYS A 678 -61.78 -41.24 -51.15
N LEU A 679 -61.03 -41.16 -50.06
CA LEU A 679 -61.44 -40.54 -48.81
C LEU A 679 -60.87 -39.13 -48.74
N TYR A 680 -61.71 -38.11 -48.86
CA TYR A 680 -61.32 -36.72 -48.69
C TYR A 680 -61.16 -36.38 -47.22
N ILE A 681 -60.11 -35.61 -46.91
CA ILE A 681 -59.75 -35.17 -45.58
C ILE A 681 -59.74 -33.65 -45.58
N SER A 682 -60.64 -33.06 -44.82
CA SER A 682 -60.64 -31.62 -44.55
C SER A 682 -60.01 -31.38 -43.18
N GLY A 683 -59.23 -30.29 -43.03
CA GLY A 683 -58.53 -29.96 -41.77
C GLY A 683 -57.11 -30.56 -41.62
N SER A 684 -56.54 -31.15 -42.68
CA SER A 684 -55.12 -31.56 -42.71
C SER A 684 -54.18 -30.41 -43.09
N HIS A 685 -52.97 -30.37 -42.52
CA HIS A 685 -51.90 -29.42 -42.86
C HIS A 685 -51.00 -29.92 -43.99
N ASP A 686 -50.17 -29.02 -44.53
CA ASP A 686 -49.06 -29.39 -45.41
C ASP A 686 -48.14 -30.41 -44.70
N ASN A 687 -48.00 -31.59 -45.30
CA ASN A 687 -47.24 -32.75 -44.79
C ASN A 687 -47.88 -33.56 -43.65
N SER A 688 -49.18 -33.43 -43.39
CA SER A 688 -49.88 -34.32 -42.43
C SER A 688 -49.69 -35.80 -42.77
N ILE A 689 -49.41 -36.61 -41.77
CA ILE A 689 -49.18 -38.05 -41.92
C ILE A 689 -50.47 -38.79 -41.59
N TYR A 690 -50.85 -39.76 -42.43
CA TYR A 690 -51.97 -40.65 -42.16
C TYR A 690 -51.49 -42.08 -41.91
N SER A 691 -52.25 -42.80 -41.09
CA SER A 691 -52.12 -44.24 -40.87
C SER A 691 -53.51 -44.89 -40.84
N ILE A 692 -53.73 -45.91 -41.66
CA ILE A 692 -54.96 -46.71 -41.70
C ILE A 692 -54.70 -48.03 -40.99
N ILE A 693 -55.49 -48.31 -39.97
CA ILE A 693 -55.31 -49.43 -39.05
C ILE A 693 -56.53 -50.36 -39.16
N ASP A 694 -56.30 -51.68 -39.28
CA ASP A 694 -57.38 -52.67 -39.26
C ASP A 694 -57.96 -52.89 -37.84
N ILE A 695 -59.05 -53.65 -37.73
CA ILE A 695 -59.68 -53.96 -36.44
C ILE A 695 -58.79 -54.77 -35.47
N ASN A 696 -57.69 -55.35 -35.96
CA ASN A 696 -56.72 -56.08 -35.14
C ASN A 696 -55.54 -55.19 -34.70
N GLY A 697 -55.58 -53.89 -34.99
CA GLY A 697 -54.55 -52.93 -34.63
C GLY A 697 -53.33 -52.92 -35.55
N ARG A 698 -53.39 -53.55 -36.74
CA ARG A 698 -52.29 -53.57 -37.70
C ARG A 698 -52.40 -52.41 -38.67
N THR A 699 -51.31 -51.66 -38.86
CA THR A 699 -51.23 -50.62 -39.91
C THR A 699 -51.21 -51.27 -41.29
N ILE A 700 -52.22 -50.96 -42.11
CA ILE A 700 -52.40 -51.51 -43.46
C ILE A 700 -51.91 -50.52 -44.53
N ALA A 701 -51.98 -49.22 -44.26
CA ALA A 701 -51.45 -48.18 -45.14
C ALA A 701 -51.00 -46.96 -44.33
N GLN A 702 -49.93 -46.29 -44.76
CA GLN A 702 -49.46 -45.03 -44.18
C GLN A 702 -48.85 -44.15 -45.27
N GLY A 703 -48.90 -42.83 -45.09
CA GLY A 703 -48.33 -41.89 -46.04
C GLY A 703 -48.56 -40.44 -45.66
N THR A 704 -48.24 -39.53 -46.56
CA THR A 704 -48.44 -38.09 -46.38
C THR A 704 -49.63 -37.61 -47.21
N ILE A 705 -50.51 -36.82 -46.61
CA ILE A 705 -51.66 -36.22 -47.30
C ILE A 705 -51.14 -35.06 -48.14
N THR A 706 -51.19 -35.20 -49.47
CA THR A 706 -50.64 -34.22 -50.43
C THR A 706 -51.69 -33.59 -51.35
N ASN A 707 -52.88 -34.19 -51.46
CA ASN A 707 -53.93 -33.74 -52.36
C ASN A 707 -55.31 -33.69 -51.67
N GLU A 708 -55.33 -33.50 -50.34
CA GLU A 708 -56.56 -33.49 -49.51
C GLU A 708 -57.45 -34.75 -49.61
N PHE A 709 -56.93 -35.85 -50.16
CA PHE A 709 -57.57 -37.16 -50.16
C PHE A 709 -56.57 -38.30 -50.00
N ILE A 710 -57.05 -39.44 -49.52
CA ILE A 710 -56.35 -40.73 -49.49
C ILE A 710 -57.03 -41.68 -50.48
N ASP A 711 -56.25 -42.29 -51.34
CA ASP A 711 -56.73 -43.40 -52.19
C ASP A 711 -56.79 -44.69 -51.37
N VAL A 712 -58.01 -45.21 -51.20
CA VAL A 712 -58.32 -46.42 -50.43
C VAL A 712 -58.88 -47.54 -51.33
N SER A 713 -58.81 -47.39 -52.65
CA SER A 713 -59.30 -48.39 -53.62
C SER A 713 -58.66 -49.77 -53.46
N GLY A 714 -57.41 -49.82 -53.01
CA GLY A 714 -56.67 -51.05 -52.76
C GLY A 714 -57.04 -51.79 -51.46
N LEU A 715 -57.92 -51.22 -50.62
CA LEU A 715 -58.36 -51.85 -49.38
C LEU A 715 -59.61 -52.71 -49.58
N GLY A 716 -59.68 -53.86 -48.90
CA GLY A 716 -60.89 -54.69 -48.87
C GLY A 716 -62.04 -54.03 -48.09
N ALA A 717 -63.29 -54.39 -48.40
CA ALA A 717 -64.45 -53.90 -47.67
C ALA A 717 -64.37 -54.26 -46.17
N GLY A 718 -64.66 -53.30 -45.29
CA GLY A 718 -64.46 -53.46 -43.84
C GLY A 718 -64.44 -52.16 -43.05
N SER A 719 -64.36 -52.25 -41.72
CA SER A 719 -64.14 -51.09 -40.84
C SER A 719 -62.65 -50.94 -40.51
N TYR A 720 -62.18 -49.70 -40.54
CA TYR A 720 -60.80 -49.31 -40.25
C TYR A 720 -60.78 -48.10 -39.31
N VAL A 721 -59.64 -47.84 -38.70
CA VAL A 721 -59.35 -46.58 -38.00
C VAL A 721 -58.34 -45.80 -38.83
N LEU A 722 -58.72 -44.59 -39.24
CA LEU A 722 -57.81 -43.62 -39.81
C LEU A 722 -57.25 -42.75 -38.70
N SER A 723 -55.94 -42.76 -38.51
CA SER A 723 -55.20 -41.82 -37.68
C SER A 723 -54.61 -40.74 -38.60
N VAL A 724 -54.85 -39.46 -38.27
CA VAL A 724 -54.26 -38.31 -38.99
C VAL A 724 -53.45 -37.49 -37.98
N ASP A 725 -52.15 -37.41 -38.23
CA ASP A 725 -51.19 -36.65 -37.45
C ASP A 725 -50.83 -35.34 -38.17
N ASN A 726 -51.21 -34.23 -37.55
CA ASN A 726 -50.94 -32.87 -38.01
C ASN A 726 -49.67 -32.28 -37.38
N GLY A 727 -48.84 -33.09 -36.71
CA GLY A 727 -47.60 -32.71 -36.02
C GLY A 727 -47.79 -32.55 -34.51
N ASP A 728 -48.84 -31.83 -34.09
CA ASP A 728 -49.14 -31.54 -32.68
C ASP A 728 -50.36 -32.31 -32.15
N ILE A 729 -51.25 -32.76 -33.03
CA ILE A 729 -52.51 -33.44 -32.70
C ILE A 729 -52.69 -34.65 -33.61
N VAL A 730 -52.92 -35.80 -32.98
CA VAL A 730 -53.31 -37.05 -33.67
C VAL A 730 -54.81 -37.26 -33.49
N SER A 731 -55.57 -37.16 -34.58
CA SER A 731 -57.00 -37.44 -34.59
C SER A 731 -57.28 -38.84 -35.11
N HIS A 732 -58.31 -39.50 -34.57
CA HIS A 732 -58.69 -40.86 -34.94
C HIS A 732 -60.13 -40.89 -35.42
N HIS A 733 -60.33 -41.40 -36.63
CA HIS A 733 -61.62 -41.45 -37.30
C HIS A 733 -61.97 -42.88 -37.69
N ARG A 734 -63.19 -43.30 -37.40
CA ARG A 734 -63.68 -44.59 -37.90
C ARG A 734 -63.97 -44.46 -39.39
N MET A 735 -63.31 -45.24 -40.22
CA MET A 735 -63.52 -45.29 -41.68
C MET A 735 -64.18 -46.62 -42.07
N VAL A 736 -65.24 -46.58 -42.88
CA VAL A 736 -65.91 -47.78 -43.40
C VAL A 736 -65.67 -47.87 -44.92
N LYS A 737 -64.98 -48.91 -45.38
CA LYS A 737 -64.77 -49.20 -46.80
C LYS A 737 -65.87 -50.12 -47.31
N VAL A 738 -66.52 -49.74 -48.40
CA VAL A 738 -67.48 -50.55 -49.16
C VAL A 738 -66.90 -50.93 -50.53
N GLU A 739 -67.50 -51.90 -51.22
CA GLU A 739 -67.06 -52.34 -52.56
C GLU A 739 -66.99 -51.20 -53.57
#